data_AF-A0A1Q3P690-F1
#
_entry.id   AF-A0A1Q3P690-F1
#
_cell.length_a   1.000
_cell.length_b   1.000
_cell.length_c   1.000
_cell.angle_alpha   90.00
_cell.angle_beta   90.00
_cell.angle_gamma   90.00
#
_symmetry.space_group_name_H-M   'P 1'
#
loop_
_entity.id
_entity.type
_entity.pdbx_description
1 polymer ?
#
loop_
_entity_poly.entity_id
_entity_poly.type
_entity_poly.pdbx_seq_one_letter_code
_entity_poly.pdbx_strand_id
1 'polypeptide(L)'
;MFNIVEKTFEIGGKTVTLQTGKIARQADGAVMLTVGKTMILCTTTIDKKVKEDIDFLPLTVVYQEKAFAAGKIPGGFFKRETKPSEGEVLTSRVIDRSIRPLFPDNYHYDTQVVCTLLSHDPEVDPEIFALIGAAASVQISGAPFKGPIAASKVGYVNGEFLLNPNFDEILESQLDLIVSGTHDSVLMVESEASELSEATMLKAVKFAHDSFQVAISAINDLAKTVNKPLLQLPAEHDPELVTLLKNYCKERVISAFLEKAKQKRREMLDTLKTDTIEHFEPQGYDSALVAKLLKKLESEIVREWIVSDNRRIDGRRTDEIRQLEIETGILPMAHGSSLFTRGETQAIVATTLGTTQDEQILDGINPNETRAKFMLHYNFPSFSVGEVGPMRAPGRREIGHGKLAWRAVKPVMPEKAAFPYTVRVVSEITESNGSSSMATVCGASLALMDAGVPIAAPVAGIAMGLIMQDSKNYVILSDIMGDEDHLGDMDFKVAGTDRGITALQMDIKVCGITLEIMERAIAQAQKGRAHILYAMNNVLNTHRTSLSENAPTITKITVPKDKVRDIIGSGGKVIKEIVELSGAKIDIDDSGEVSIAVNNAKGRDIALTMIKSIISDLEVGSIYQGKVAKIVDFGAFITIGGKDALVHISEIVKGRRLDKVTEVLSEGQSVWVKVVGFDKGKFKLSMKAVDQETGQEIIEMA
;
A
#
# COMPACT_ATOMS: atom_id res chain seq x y z
N MET A 1 31.36 -32.95 -13.64
CA MET A 1 31.72 -31.60 -13.16
C MET A 1 30.65 -30.63 -13.64
N PHE A 2 30.28 -29.60 -12.87
CA PHE A 2 29.32 -28.60 -13.34
C PHE A 2 29.96 -27.73 -14.43
N ASN A 3 29.24 -27.44 -15.52
CA ASN A 3 29.66 -26.45 -16.51
C ASN A 3 29.10 -25.09 -16.08
N ILE A 4 29.87 -24.37 -15.26
CA ILE A 4 29.45 -23.12 -14.65
C ILE A 4 29.86 -21.96 -15.57
N VAL A 5 28.91 -21.07 -15.85
CA VAL A 5 29.17 -19.81 -16.54
C VAL A 5 28.73 -18.67 -15.64
N GLU A 6 29.61 -17.68 -15.50
CA GLU A 6 29.41 -16.52 -14.63
C GLU A 6 29.70 -15.22 -15.39
N LYS A 7 28.92 -14.18 -15.06
CA LYS A 7 29.16 -12.80 -15.50
C LYS A 7 28.97 -11.87 -14.31
N THR A 8 29.91 -10.96 -14.13
CA THR A 8 29.92 -9.98 -13.03
C THR A 8 29.95 -8.58 -13.59
N PHE A 9 29.22 -7.67 -12.96
CA PHE A 9 29.15 -6.26 -13.32
C PHE A 9 28.91 -5.38 -12.08
N GLU A 10 29.16 -4.09 -12.21
CA GLU A 10 28.95 -3.09 -11.16
C GLU A 10 27.74 -2.21 -11.49
N ILE A 11 26.85 -2.01 -10.52
CA ILE A 11 25.72 -1.07 -10.64
C ILE A 11 25.41 -0.45 -9.28
N GLY A 12 25.32 0.89 -9.20
CA GLY A 12 25.03 1.60 -7.94
C GLY A 12 26.02 1.27 -6.82
N GLY A 13 27.31 1.13 -7.14
CA GLY A 13 28.36 0.77 -6.19
C GLY A 13 28.30 -0.67 -5.67
N LYS A 14 27.46 -1.53 -6.27
CA LYS A 14 27.26 -2.92 -5.87
C LYS A 14 27.74 -3.87 -6.98
N THR A 15 28.56 -4.85 -6.60
CA THR A 15 28.97 -5.95 -7.48
C THR A 15 27.85 -6.98 -7.59
N VAL A 16 27.37 -7.21 -8.82
CA VAL A 16 26.32 -8.19 -9.13
C VAL A 16 26.93 -9.32 -9.93
N THR A 17 26.66 -10.57 -9.54
CA THR A 17 27.08 -11.77 -10.28
C THR A 17 25.88 -12.57 -10.74
N LEU A 18 25.86 -12.94 -12.02
CA LEU A 18 24.90 -13.85 -12.63
C LEU A 18 25.61 -15.19 -12.89
N GLN A 19 25.14 -16.27 -12.28
CA GLN A 19 25.70 -17.62 -12.42
C GLN A 19 24.64 -18.58 -12.99
N THR A 20 25.02 -19.42 -13.95
CA THR A 20 24.19 -20.53 -14.45
C THR A 20 24.97 -21.84 -14.55
N GLY A 21 24.26 -22.95 -14.83
CA GLY A 21 24.85 -24.27 -15.08
C GLY A 21 25.13 -25.12 -13.82
N LYS A 22 24.95 -24.55 -12.62
CA LYS A 22 25.11 -25.27 -11.34
C LYS A 22 23.78 -25.75 -10.75
N ILE A 23 22.84 -24.83 -10.52
CA ILE A 23 21.57 -25.05 -9.80
C ILE A 23 20.39 -25.07 -10.78
N ALA A 24 19.34 -25.84 -10.47
CA ALA A 24 18.08 -25.90 -11.22
C ALA A 24 18.21 -26.20 -12.74
N ARG A 25 19.18 -27.06 -13.11
CA ARG A 25 19.52 -27.39 -14.52
C ARG A 25 18.39 -28.04 -15.35
N GLN A 26 17.29 -28.45 -14.71
CA GLN A 26 16.10 -28.97 -15.40
C GLN A 26 15.18 -27.85 -15.92
N ALA A 27 15.29 -26.64 -15.37
CA ALA A 27 14.54 -25.49 -15.88
C ALA A 27 15.05 -25.11 -17.29
N ASP A 28 14.19 -24.43 -18.04
CA ASP A 28 14.56 -23.92 -19.35
C ASP A 28 15.61 -22.81 -19.21
N GLY A 29 15.47 -21.93 -18.24
CA GLY A 29 16.53 -21.03 -17.82
C GLY A 29 16.66 -21.00 -16.30
N ALA A 30 17.90 -20.94 -15.79
CA ALA A 30 18.15 -20.83 -14.36
C ALA A 30 19.37 -19.94 -14.11
N VAL A 31 19.21 -18.91 -13.29
CA VAL A 31 20.25 -17.97 -12.91
C VAL A 31 20.24 -17.81 -11.39
N MET A 32 21.40 -18.03 -10.78
CA MET A 32 21.66 -17.57 -9.42
C MET A 32 22.24 -16.17 -9.52
N LEU A 33 21.52 -15.18 -8.98
CA LEU A 33 21.99 -13.81 -8.87
C LEU A 33 22.52 -13.57 -7.45
N THR A 34 23.71 -12.97 -7.35
CA THR A 34 24.36 -12.63 -6.08
C THR A 34 24.74 -11.15 -6.04
N VAL A 35 24.40 -10.46 -4.96
CA VAL A 35 24.84 -9.08 -4.63
C VAL A 35 25.21 -9.02 -3.16
N GLY A 36 26.49 -8.80 -2.85
CA GLY A 36 26.97 -8.95 -1.48
C GLY A 36 26.63 -10.35 -0.93
N LYS A 37 25.86 -10.43 0.15
CA LYS A 37 25.33 -11.70 0.69
C LYS A 37 23.91 -12.01 0.23
N THR A 38 23.25 -11.13 -0.50
CA THR A 38 21.91 -11.39 -1.07
C THR A 38 22.04 -12.36 -2.25
N MET A 39 21.27 -13.45 -2.20
CA MET A 39 21.24 -14.49 -3.23
C MET A 39 19.80 -14.81 -3.65
N ILE A 40 19.54 -14.73 -4.95
CA ILE A 40 18.22 -14.94 -5.55
C ILE A 40 18.33 -16.01 -6.64
N LEU A 41 17.59 -17.11 -6.50
CA LEU A 41 17.47 -18.11 -7.56
C LEU A 41 16.28 -17.76 -8.45
N CYS A 42 16.57 -17.42 -9.71
CA CYS A 42 15.60 -17.12 -10.74
C CYS A 42 15.53 -18.26 -11.75
N THR A 43 14.35 -18.82 -11.98
CA THR A 43 14.13 -19.93 -12.91
C THR A 43 12.98 -19.64 -13.86
N THR A 44 13.14 -20.00 -15.12
CA THR A 44 12.10 -19.97 -16.14
C THR A 44 11.85 -21.40 -16.62
N THR A 45 10.59 -21.82 -16.61
CA THR A 45 10.14 -23.13 -17.12
C THR A 45 9.03 -22.91 -18.13
N ILE A 46 9.09 -23.65 -19.23
CA ILE A 46 8.20 -23.51 -20.38
C ILE A 46 7.63 -24.89 -20.73
N ASP A 47 6.31 -25.03 -20.70
CA ASP A 47 5.65 -26.20 -21.28
C ASP A 47 5.88 -26.19 -22.80
N LYS A 48 6.45 -27.27 -23.34
CA LYS A 48 6.74 -27.38 -24.77
C LYS A 48 5.48 -27.65 -25.60
N LYS A 49 4.35 -27.97 -24.95
CA LYS A 49 3.06 -28.05 -25.61
C LYS A 49 2.46 -26.64 -25.75
N VAL A 50 2.21 -26.25 -27.00
CA VAL A 50 1.44 -25.04 -27.31
C VAL A 50 0.01 -25.22 -26.77
N LYS A 51 -0.50 -24.22 -26.05
CA LYS A 51 -1.93 -24.18 -25.72
C LYS A 51 -2.72 -23.74 -26.95
N GLU A 52 -3.59 -24.62 -27.41
CA GLU A 52 -4.57 -24.32 -28.44
C GLU A 52 -5.68 -23.44 -27.84
N ASP A 53 -6.30 -22.59 -28.67
CA ASP A 53 -7.49 -21.80 -28.33
C ASP A 53 -7.38 -20.82 -27.15
N ILE A 54 -6.17 -20.33 -26.85
CA ILE A 54 -5.98 -19.20 -25.94
C ILE A 54 -5.77 -17.90 -26.71
N ASP A 55 -6.27 -16.80 -26.13
CA ASP A 55 -6.13 -15.44 -26.65
C ASP A 55 -5.34 -14.52 -25.71
N PHE A 56 -4.60 -15.10 -24.76
CA PHE A 56 -3.81 -14.40 -23.76
C PHE A 56 -2.41 -15.02 -23.62
N LEU A 57 -1.44 -14.22 -23.15
CA LEU A 57 -0.10 -14.72 -22.80
C LEU A 57 -0.16 -15.53 -21.48
N PRO A 58 0.07 -16.86 -21.49
CA PRO A 58 0.06 -17.69 -20.28
C PRO A 58 1.38 -17.57 -19.52
N LEU A 59 1.64 -16.38 -18.98
CA LEU A 59 2.81 -16.07 -18.17
C LEU A 59 2.42 -15.94 -16.70
N THR A 60 3.10 -16.72 -15.84
CA THR A 60 2.99 -16.62 -14.39
C THR A 60 4.34 -16.27 -13.78
N VAL A 61 4.41 -15.12 -13.10
CA VAL A 61 5.59 -14.75 -12.31
C VAL A 61 5.33 -14.95 -10.81
N VAL A 62 6.30 -15.51 -10.09
CA VAL A 62 6.26 -15.67 -8.63
C VAL A 62 7.59 -15.22 -8.06
N TYR A 63 7.58 -14.17 -7.27
CA TYR A 63 8.67 -13.86 -6.34
C TYR A 63 8.26 -14.34 -4.95
N GLN A 64 9.19 -15.03 -4.26
CA GLN A 64 8.96 -15.56 -2.93
C GLN A 64 10.18 -15.37 -2.03
N GLU A 65 9.91 -15.05 -0.78
CA GLU A 65 10.87 -14.85 0.28
C GLU A 65 10.85 -16.04 1.21
N LYS A 66 12.03 -16.52 1.59
CA LYS A 66 12.15 -17.58 2.59
C LYS A 66 12.65 -16.96 3.88
N ALA A 67 11.97 -17.24 5.00
CA ALA A 67 12.35 -16.67 6.30
C ALA A 67 13.78 -17.07 6.70
N PHE A 68 14.24 -18.25 6.26
CA PHE A 68 15.63 -18.69 6.44
C PHE A 68 16.64 -17.78 5.73
N ALA A 69 16.25 -17.03 4.69
CA ALA A 69 17.14 -16.10 3.99
C ALA A 69 17.66 -15.01 4.93
N ALA A 70 16.85 -14.66 5.95
CA ALA A 70 17.20 -13.75 7.04
C ALA A 70 17.49 -14.48 8.37
N GLY A 71 17.65 -15.80 8.36
CA GLY A 71 17.88 -16.60 9.57
C GLY A 71 16.72 -16.64 10.56
N LYS A 72 15.48 -16.39 10.11
CA LYS A 72 14.27 -16.34 10.94
C LYS A 72 13.38 -17.56 10.75
N ILE A 73 12.61 -17.90 11.79
CA ILE A 73 11.45 -18.79 11.69
C ILE A 73 10.21 -17.91 11.48
N PRO A 74 9.29 -18.24 10.54
CA PRO A 74 8.08 -17.44 10.30
C PRO A 74 7.26 -17.17 11.57
N GLY A 75 6.76 -15.95 11.74
CA GLY A 75 6.05 -15.53 12.95
C GLY A 75 4.70 -16.22 13.14
N GLY A 76 4.04 -16.62 12.05
CA GLY A 76 2.72 -17.25 12.04
C GLY A 76 2.60 -18.54 12.87
N PHE A 77 1.36 -18.97 13.13
CA PHE A 77 1.06 -20.15 13.96
C PHE A 77 1.74 -21.43 13.46
N PHE A 78 1.75 -21.65 12.14
CA PHE A 78 2.30 -22.84 11.50
C PHE A 78 3.83 -22.87 11.40
N LYS A 79 4.53 -21.77 11.71
CA LYS A 79 6.00 -21.65 11.56
C LYS A 79 6.50 -22.01 10.16
N ARG A 80 5.68 -21.70 9.14
CA ARG A 80 5.93 -21.91 7.71
C ARG A 80 5.34 -20.75 6.92
N GLU A 81 5.99 -20.36 5.83
CA GLU A 81 5.44 -19.40 4.86
C GLU A 81 4.17 -19.99 4.22
N THR A 82 3.08 -19.23 4.19
CA THR A 82 1.76 -19.70 3.73
C THR A 82 1.29 -18.92 2.52
N LYS A 83 0.45 -17.90 2.72
CA LYS A 83 0.05 -16.98 1.65
C LYS A 83 1.19 -16.03 1.33
N PRO A 84 1.34 -15.61 0.05
CA PRO A 84 2.27 -14.55 -0.29
C PRO A 84 2.00 -13.27 0.50
N SER A 85 3.06 -12.62 0.95
CA SER A 85 3.03 -11.28 1.54
C SER A 85 2.66 -10.23 0.48
N GLU A 86 2.31 -9.03 0.94
CA GLU A 86 2.06 -7.91 0.03
C GLU A 86 3.30 -7.59 -0.82
N GLY A 87 4.48 -7.53 -0.18
CA GLY A 87 5.76 -7.35 -0.87
C GLY A 87 6.02 -8.42 -1.92
N GLU A 88 5.76 -9.70 -1.61
CA GLU A 88 5.95 -10.79 -2.57
C GLU A 88 5.05 -10.64 -3.81
N VAL A 89 3.79 -10.25 -3.60
CA VAL A 89 2.83 -9.99 -4.68
C VAL A 89 3.24 -8.79 -5.52
N LEU A 90 3.68 -7.70 -4.89
CA LEU A 90 4.09 -6.46 -5.56
C LEU A 90 5.35 -6.67 -6.40
N THR A 91 6.39 -7.30 -5.86
CA THR A 91 7.60 -7.65 -6.60
C THR A 91 7.29 -8.59 -7.76
N SER A 92 6.41 -9.58 -7.56
CA SER A 92 5.95 -10.46 -8.65
C SER A 92 5.31 -9.67 -9.79
N ARG A 93 4.53 -8.63 -9.47
CA ARG A 93 3.87 -7.77 -10.47
C ARG A 93 4.85 -6.85 -11.18
N VAL A 94 5.81 -6.28 -10.47
CA VAL A 94 6.88 -5.44 -11.04
C VAL A 94 7.66 -6.24 -12.09
N ILE A 95 8.03 -7.48 -11.78
CA ILE A 95 8.70 -8.38 -12.72
C ILE A 95 7.78 -8.72 -13.91
N ASP A 96 6.54 -9.14 -13.65
CA ASP A 96 5.57 -9.52 -14.69
C ASP A 96 5.33 -8.39 -15.70
N ARG A 97 5.02 -7.19 -15.22
CA ARG A 97 4.78 -5.99 -16.05
C ARG A 97 5.98 -5.64 -16.91
N SER A 98 7.19 -5.88 -16.40
CA SER A 98 8.42 -5.54 -17.11
C SER A 98 8.74 -6.53 -18.25
N ILE A 99 8.46 -7.83 -18.07
CA ILE A 99 8.82 -8.84 -19.08
C ILE A 99 7.66 -9.17 -20.04
N ARG A 100 6.41 -9.01 -19.62
CA ARG A 100 5.22 -9.41 -20.38
C ARG A 100 5.15 -8.80 -21.80
N PRO A 101 5.42 -7.50 -22.01
CA PRO A 101 5.31 -6.89 -23.34
C PRO A 101 6.35 -7.38 -24.37
N LEU A 102 7.39 -8.09 -23.91
CA LEU A 102 8.49 -8.53 -24.76
C LEU A 102 8.31 -9.94 -25.32
N PHE A 103 7.27 -10.65 -24.89
CA PHE A 103 6.85 -11.87 -25.55
C PHE A 103 6.07 -11.53 -26.83
N PRO A 104 6.30 -12.25 -27.95
CA PRO A 104 5.50 -12.10 -29.16
C PRO A 104 4.01 -12.36 -28.91
N ASP A 105 3.14 -11.66 -29.64
CA ASP A 105 1.68 -11.78 -29.49
C ASP A 105 1.15 -13.22 -29.71
N ASN A 106 1.83 -14.00 -30.56
CA ASN A 106 1.50 -15.40 -30.84
C ASN A 106 2.22 -16.40 -29.91
N TYR A 107 2.81 -15.95 -28.80
CA TYR A 107 3.47 -16.83 -27.82
C TYR A 107 2.44 -17.51 -26.90
N HIS A 108 2.14 -18.78 -27.17
CA HIS A 108 1.10 -19.55 -26.47
C HIS A 108 1.67 -20.72 -25.63
N TYR A 109 2.92 -20.61 -25.20
CA TYR A 109 3.56 -21.61 -24.33
C TYR A 109 3.38 -21.24 -22.85
N ASP A 110 2.84 -22.16 -22.06
CA ASP A 110 2.69 -21.94 -20.61
C ASP A 110 4.06 -21.71 -19.98
N THR A 111 4.25 -20.54 -19.38
CA THR A 111 5.56 -20.08 -18.92
C THR A 111 5.48 -19.63 -17.48
N GLN A 112 6.35 -20.21 -16.65
CA GLN A 112 6.47 -19.84 -15.25
C GLN A 112 7.86 -19.28 -14.97
N VAL A 113 7.91 -18.10 -14.35
CA VAL A 113 9.13 -17.48 -13.82
C VAL A 113 9.05 -17.45 -12.30
N VAL A 114 10.00 -18.10 -11.63
CA VAL A 114 10.05 -18.16 -10.16
C VAL A 114 11.36 -17.54 -9.67
N CYS A 115 11.25 -16.55 -8.80
CA CYS A 115 12.36 -15.89 -8.12
C CYS A 115 12.28 -16.21 -6.63
N THR A 116 13.31 -16.87 -6.09
CA THR A 116 13.34 -17.28 -4.69
C THR A 116 14.52 -16.60 -4.00
N LEU A 117 14.22 -15.74 -3.01
CA LEU A 117 15.24 -15.15 -2.15
C LEU A 117 15.74 -16.21 -1.16
N LEU A 118 17.01 -16.59 -1.28
CA LEU A 118 17.63 -17.68 -0.53
C LEU A 118 18.56 -17.18 0.59
N SER A 119 19.14 -16.00 0.42
CA SER A 119 19.94 -15.31 1.42
C SER A 119 19.74 -13.82 1.26
N HIS A 120 19.67 -13.09 2.36
CA HIS A 120 19.37 -11.66 2.36
C HIS A 120 20.41 -10.90 3.19
N ASP A 121 21.09 -9.97 2.53
CA ASP A 121 21.87 -8.90 3.14
C ASP A 121 20.95 -7.69 3.39
N PRO A 122 20.78 -7.21 4.63
CA PRO A 122 19.93 -6.05 4.93
C PRO A 122 20.29 -4.77 4.19
N GLU A 123 21.55 -4.66 3.72
CA GLU A 123 22.05 -3.53 2.93
C GLU A 123 21.57 -3.55 1.46
N VAL A 124 20.82 -4.57 1.05
CA VAL A 124 20.42 -4.79 -0.34
C VAL A 124 18.92 -5.05 -0.42
N ASP A 125 18.17 -4.09 -0.94
CA ASP A 125 16.78 -4.31 -1.36
C ASP A 125 16.77 -5.29 -2.57
N PRO A 126 16.18 -6.49 -2.44
CA PRO A 126 16.25 -7.52 -3.47
C PRO A 126 15.33 -7.27 -4.67
N GLU A 127 14.39 -6.31 -4.60
CA GLU A 127 13.30 -6.15 -5.58
C GLU A 127 13.82 -5.99 -7.02
N ILE A 128 14.70 -5.01 -7.28
CA ILE A 128 15.23 -4.76 -8.63
C ILE A 128 16.21 -5.84 -9.09
N PHE A 129 16.91 -6.47 -8.15
CA PHE A 129 17.81 -7.58 -8.46
C PHE A 129 17.03 -8.84 -8.84
N ALA A 130 15.89 -9.13 -8.20
CA ALA A 130 15.01 -10.21 -8.59
C ALA A 130 14.52 -10.04 -10.04
N LEU A 131 14.22 -8.80 -10.46
CA LEU A 131 13.87 -8.49 -11.85
C LEU A 131 15.03 -8.76 -12.81
N ILE A 132 16.24 -8.29 -12.51
CA ILE A 132 17.44 -8.55 -13.33
C ILE A 132 17.68 -10.05 -13.47
N GLY A 133 17.59 -10.81 -12.37
CA GLY A 133 17.75 -12.26 -12.39
C GLY A 133 16.66 -12.99 -13.18
N ALA A 134 15.40 -12.55 -13.07
CA ALA A 134 14.28 -13.06 -13.86
C ALA A 134 14.47 -12.81 -15.36
N ALA A 135 14.86 -11.59 -15.73
CA ALA A 135 15.14 -11.25 -17.12
C ALA A 135 16.28 -12.10 -17.68
N ALA A 136 17.33 -12.33 -16.90
CA ALA A 136 18.43 -13.21 -17.27
C ALA A 136 17.97 -14.67 -17.45
N SER A 137 17.12 -15.20 -16.54
CA SER A 137 16.61 -16.57 -16.67
C SER A 137 15.70 -16.75 -17.88
N VAL A 138 14.87 -15.76 -18.21
CA VAL A 138 14.04 -15.77 -19.41
C VAL A 138 14.91 -15.71 -20.68
N GLN A 139 15.90 -14.82 -20.72
CA GLN A 139 16.78 -14.64 -21.88
C GLN A 139 17.48 -15.96 -22.28
N ILE A 140 17.91 -16.76 -21.30
CA ILE A 140 18.63 -18.02 -21.56
C ILE A 140 17.73 -19.24 -21.73
N SER A 141 16.41 -19.06 -21.65
CA SER A 141 15.45 -20.16 -21.62
C SER A 141 15.15 -20.79 -22.99
N GLY A 142 15.44 -20.07 -24.08
CA GLY A 142 14.99 -20.42 -25.43
C GLY A 142 13.57 -19.94 -25.76
N ALA A 143 12.89 -19.21 -24.86
CA ALA A 143 11.68 -18.48 -25.23
C ALA A 143 12.03 -17.37 -26.26
N PRO A 144 11.24 -17.20 -27.33
CA PRO A 144 11.25 -16.00 -28.15
C PRO A 144 10.90 -14.80 -27.28
N PHE A 145 11.89 -13.99 -26.93
CA PHE A 145 11.79 -12.88 -26.00
C PHE A 145 12.59 -11.70 -26.55
N LYS A 146 11.95 -10.54 -26.72
CA LYS A 146 12.55 -9.32 -27.30
C LYS A 146 13.41 -8.52 -26.30
N GLY A 147 13.88 -9.17 -25.24
CA GLY A 147 14.77 -8.57 -24.24
C GLY A 147 16.26 -8.68 -24.62
N PRO A 148 17.18 -8.61 -23.64
CA PRO A 148 16.91 -8.58 -22.21
C PRO A 148 16.44 -7.21 -21.72
N ILE A 149 15.94 -7.19 -20.49
CA ILE A 149 15.67 -5.97 -19.73
C ILE A 149 16.54 -5.93 -18.49
N ALA A 150 16.66 -4.74 -17.92
CA ALA A 150 17.15 -4.56 -16.57
C ALA A 150 16.30 -3.50 -15.85
N ALA A 151 16.62 -3.25 -14.58
CA ALA A 151 15.95 -2.25 -13.78
C ALA A 151 16.93 -1.52 -12.85
N SER A 152 16.51 -0.36 -12.37
CA SER A 152 17.16 0.39 -11.31
C SER A 152 16.12 1.04 -10.41
N LYS A 153 16.49 1.21 -9.15
CA LYS A 153 15.76 1.99 -8.15
C LYS A 153 16.46 3.33 -7.96
N VAL A 154 15.71 4.42 -7.85
CA VAL A 154 16.25 5.77 -7.74
C VAL A 154 15.66 6.46 -6.53
N GLY A 155 16.54 6.94 -5.66
CA GLY A 155 16.25 7.88 -4.58
C GLY A 155 16.55 9.32 -4.97
N TYR A 156 16.04 10.28 -4.20
CA TYR A 156 16.30 11.71 -4.33
C TYR A 156 16.54 12.34 -2.96
N VAL A 157 17.78 12.69 -2.68
CA VAL A 157 18.22 13.22 -1.38
C VAL A 157 19.06 14.47 -1.63
N ASN A 158 18.77 15.57 -0.92
CA ASN A 158 19.53 16.83 -0.99
C ASN A 158 19.76 17.38 -2.41
N GLY A 159 18.82 17.13 -3.33
CA GLY A 159 18.90 17.59 -4.72
C GLY A 159 19.60 16.63 -5.69
N GLU A 160 20.11 15.50 -5.21
CA GLU A 160 20.88 14.51 -5.99
C GLU A 160 20.14 13.17 -6.10
N PHE A 161 20.38 12.47 -7.22
CA PHE A 161 19.84 11.12 -7.43
C PHE A 161 20.74 10.06 -6.81
N LEU A 162 20.14 9.15 -6.04
CA LEU A 162 20.81 8.01 -5.45
C LEU A 162 20.41 6.74 -6.20
N LEU A 163 21.39 5.96 -6.67
CA LEU A 163 21.14 4.74 -7.45
C LEU A 163 21.12 3.50 -6.55
N ASN A 164 20.04 2.72 -6.66
CA ASN A 164 19.78 1.48 -5.94
C ASN A 164 19.98 1.64 -4.41
N PRO A 165 19.28 2.60 -3.77
CA PRO A 165 19.38 2.82 -2.33
C PRO A 165 19.01 1.57 -1.52
N ASN A 166 19.61 1.40 -0.36
CA ASN A 166 19.20 0.39 0.62
C ASN A 166 17.92 0.82 1.39
N PHE A 167 17.46 -0.01 2.33
CA PHE A 167 16.25 0.26 3.10
C PHE A 167 16.34 1.46 4.04
N ASP A 168 17.54 1.90 4.44
CA ASP A 168 17.73 3.06 5.31
C ASP A 168 17.81 4.35 4.48
N GLU A 169 18.59 4.32 3.40
CA GLU A 169 18.76 5.43 2.47
C GLU A 169 17.43 5.86 1.83
N ILE A 170 16.52 4.91 1.56
CA ILE A 170 15.20 5.23 0.99
C ILE A 170 14.28 5.96 1.98
N LEU A 171 14.48 5.80 3.30
CA LEU A 171 13.67 6.49 4.31
C LEU A 171 13.95 8.00 4.36
N GLU A 172 15.18 8.39 4.02
CA GLU A 172 15.59 9.80 3.92
C GLU A 172 15.29 10.40 2.53
N SER A 173 14.85 9.56 1.59
CA SER A 173 14.61 9.94 0.20
C SER A 173 13.24 10.58 -0.01
N GLN A 174 13.19 11.60 -0.86
CA GLN A 174 11.95 12.19 -1.36
C GLN A 174 11.36 11.44 -2.57
N LEU A 175 12.04 10.37 -3.02
CA LEU A 175 11.66 9.57 -4.17
C LEU A 175 11.95 8.09 -3.90
N ASP A 176 10.99 7.23 -4.16
CA ASP A 176 11.20 5.81 -4.40
C ASP A 176 10.67 5.51 -5.80
N LEU A 177 11.59 5.36 -6.77
CA LEU A 177 11.25 5.16 -8.17
C LEU A 177 11.96 3.94 -8.74
N ILE A 178 11.19 2.97 -9.21
CA ILE A 178 11.67 1.80 -9.93
C ILE A 178 11.38 2.00 -11.41
N VAL A 179 12.40 1.78 -12.23
CA VAL A 179 12.30 1.82 -13.69
C VAL A 179 12.90 0.55 -14.26
N SER A 180 12.19 -0.08 -15.18
CA SER A 180 12.72 -1.14 -16.02
C SER A 180 12.60 -0.79 -17.49
N GLY A 181 13.47 -1.36 -18.30
CA GLY A 181 13.50 -1.09 -19.73
C GLY A 181 14.47 -1.97 -20.50
N THR A 182 14.42 -1.83 -21.82
CA THR A 182 15.40 -2.39 -22.75
C THR A 182 16.57 -1.43 -22.91
N HIS A 183 17.44 -1.69 -23.89
CA HIS A 183 18.49 -0.76 -24.26
C HIS A 183 17.94 0.60 -24.76
N ASP A 184 16.80 0.56 -25.47
CA ASP A 184 16.31 1.71 -26.23
C ASP A 184 15.03 2.33 -25.64
N SER A 185 14.37 1.68 -24.68
CA SER A 185 13.05 2.11 -24.22
C SER A 185 12.79 1.73 -22.77
N VAL A 186 12.18 2.67 -22.04
CA VAL A 186 11.54 2.39 -20.76
C VAL A 186 10.31 1.54 -21.01
N LEU A 187 10.08 0.54 -20.16
CA LEU A 187 8.94 -0.37 -20.23
C LEU A 187 7.99 -0.19 -19.05
N MET A 188 8.52 -0.03 -17.86
CA MET A 188 7.70 0.09 -16.66
C MET A 188 8.32 1.09 -15.70
N VAL A 189 7.45 1.93 -15.12
CA VAL A 189 7.78 2.85 -14.03
C VAL A 189 6.80 2.60 -12.89
N GLU A 190 7.30 2.59 -11.67
CA GLU A 190 6.52 2.53 -10.45
C GLU A 190 7.18 3.47 -9.43
N SER A 191 6.43 4.42 -8.87
CA SER A 191 7.04 5.37 -7.93
C SER A 191 6.12 5.91 -6.84
N GLU A 192 6.76 6.28 -5.74
CA GLU A 192 6.26 7.10 -4.63
C GLU A 192 7.17 8.33 -4.52
N ALA A 193 6.61 9.53 -4.36
CA ALA A 193 7.39 10.77 -4.32
C ALA A 193 6.79 11.78 -3.32
N SER A 194 7.64 12.60 -2.71
CA SER A 194 7.24 13.69 -1.82
C SER A 194 6.99 14.98 -2.61
N GLU A 195 5.94 14.99 -3.42
CA GLU A 195 5.49 16.16 -4.21
C GLU A 195 6.59 16.73 -5.15
N LEU A 196 7.29 15.85 -5.86
CA LEU A 196 8.35 16.25 -6.79
C LEU A 196 7.79 16.77 -8.12
N SER A 197 8.47 17.73 -8.72
CA SER A 197 8.08 18.28 -10.03
C SER A 197 8.13 17.23 -11.15
N GLU A 198 7.29 17.43 -12.17
CA GLU A 198 7.28 16.65 -13.40
C GLU A 198 8.69 16.52 -14.03
N ALA A 199 9.44 17.62 -14.05
CA ALA A 199 10.79 17.66 -14.60
C ALA A 199 11.80 16.83 -13.79
N THR A 200 11.69 16.84 -12.45
CA THR A 200 12.53 16.00 -11.57
C THR A 200 12.23 14.53 -11.78
N MET A 201 10.94 14.16 -11.87
CA MET A 201 10.52 12.78 -12.11
C MET A 201 11.05 12.25 -13.45
N LEU A 202 10.95 13.04 -14.53
CA LEU A 202 11.46 12.64 -15.84
C LEU A 202 12.99 12.47 -15.85
N LYS A 203 13.73 13.37 -15.17
CA LYS A 203 15.18 13.24 -14.98
C LYS A 203 15.54 11.97 -14.21
N ALA A 204 14.77 11.60 -13.19
CA ALA A 204 14.96 10.37 -12.44
C ALA A 204 14.75 9.13 -13.32
N VAL A 205 13.72 9.13 -14.17
CA VAL A 205 13.48 8.04 -15.14
C VAL A 205 14.66 7.88 -16.10
N LYS A 206 15.17 8.98 -16.65
CA LYS A 206 16.35 8.95 -17.51
C LYS A 206 17.59 8.44 -16.77
N PHE A 207 17.83 8.92 -15.55
CA PHE A 207 18.95 8.49 -14.72
C PHE A 207 18.91 6.98 -14.44
N ALA A 208 17.73 6.43 -14.13
CA ALA A 208 17.54 5.00 -13.96
C ALA A 208 17.84 4.22 -15.25
N HIS A 209 17.29 4.68 -16.39
CA HIS A 209 17.46 4.05 -17.70
C HIS A 209 18.91 3.98 -18.13
N ASP A 210 19.65 5.08 -17.99
CA ASP A 210 21.07 5.14 -18.33
C ASP A 210 21.90 4.23 -17.40
N SER A 211 21.49 4.08 -16.14
CA SER A 211 22.23 3.33 -15.12
C SER A 211 22.18 1.81 -15.28
N PHE A 212 21.05 1.23 -15.74
CA PHE A 212 20.94 -0.23 -15.84
C PHE A 212 21.49 -0.84 -17.13
N GLN A 213 22.01 -0.03 -18.06
CA GLN A 213 22.53 -0.51 -19.35
C GLN A 213 23.69 -1.51 -19.20
N VAL A 214 24.48 -1.36 -18.14
CA VAL A 214 25.54 -2.30 -17.75
C VAL A 214 24.98 -3.70 -17.44
N ALA A 215 23.82 -3.79 -16.77
CA ALA A 215 23.17 -5.06 -16.47
C ALA A 215 22.62 -5.73 -17.74
N ILE A 216 22.01 -4.97 -18.66
CA ILE A 216 21.56 -5.45 -19.97
C ILE A 216 22.74 -6.06 -20.75
N SER A 217 23.88 -5.35 -20.78
CA SER A 217 25.10 -5.85 -21.43
C SER A 217 25.58 -7.17 -20.83
N ALA A 218 25.59 -7.29 -19.49
CA ALA A 218 25.99 -8.50 -18.81
C ALA A 218 25.05 -9.70 -19.10
N ILE A 219 23.73 -9.47 -19.16
CA ILE A 219 22.76 -10.51 -19.51
C ILE A 219 22.98 -10.99 -20.94
N ASN A 220 23.20 -10.06 -21.88
CA ASN A 220 23.51 -10.42 -23.27
C ASN A 220 24.78 -11.26 -23.38
N ASP A 221 25.83 -10.91 -22.64
CA ASP A 221 27.09 -11.67 -22.65
C ASP A 221 26.97 -13.06 -22.01
N LEU A 222 26.10 -13.20 -21.00
CA LEU A 222 25.73 -14.51 -20.46
C LEU A 222 25.02 -15.33 -21.54
N ALA A 223 23.98 -14.76 -22.16
CA ALA A 223 23.15 -15.40 -23.18
C ALA A 223 23.95 -15.88 -24.40
N LYS A 224 24.91 -15.08 -24.89
CA LYS A 224 25.83 -15.48 -25.98
C LYS A 224 26.56 -16.81 -25.71
N THR A 225 26.79 -17.13 -24.43
CA THR A 225 27.56 -18.31 -24.03
C THR A 225 26.68 -19.54 -23.81
N VAL A 226 25.43 -19.36 -23.39
CA VAL A 226 24.59 -20.46 -22.83
C VAL A 226 23.21 -20.60 -23.46
N ASN A 227 22.83 -19.74 -24.42
CA ASN A 227 21.48 -19.73 -24.97
C ASN A 227 21.06 -21.08 -25.54
N LYS A 228 19.82 -21.44 -25.23
CA LYS A 228 19.14 -22.57 -25.85
C LYS A 228 18.56 -22.16 -27.21
N PRO A 229 18.32 -23.11 -28.12
CA PRO A 229 17.59 -22.85 -29.36
C PRO A 229 16.23 -22.21 -29.09
N LEU A 230 15.85 -21.24 -29.92
CA LEU A 230 14.55 -20.58 -29.81
C LEU A 230 13.41 -21.56 -30.11
N LEU A 231 12.34 -21.49 -29.33
CA LEU A 231 11.09 -22.18 -29.63
C LEU A 231 10.47 -21.59 -30.91
N GLN A 232 9.86 -22.46 -31.71
CA GLN A 232 9.14 -22.01 -32.90
C GLN A 232 7.80 -21.41 -32.47
N LEU A 233 7.45 -20.27 -33.06
CA LEU A 233 6.14 -19.66 -32.84
C LEU A 233 5.11 -20.31 -33.78
N PRO A 234 3.83 -20.37 -33.37
CA PRO A 234 2.75 -20.75 -34.28
C PRO A 234 2.73 -19.84 -35.52
N ALA A 235 2.41 -20.42 -36.68
CA ALA A 235 2.32 -19.68 -37.93
C ALA A 235 1.28 -18.55 -37.82
N GLU A 236 1.58 -17.42 -38.44
CA GLU A 236 0.61 -16.34 -38.60
C GLU A 236 -0.48 -16.73 -39.62
N HIS A 237 -1.60 -16.03 -39.54
CA HIS A 237 -2.77 -16.28 -40.40
C HIS A 237 -2.57 -15.69 -41.81
N ASP A 238 -3.38 -16.15 -42.77
CA ASP A 238 -3.32 -15.73 -44.18
C ASP A 238 -3.54 -14.21 -44.36
N PRO A 239 -2.56 -13.45 -44.90
CA PRO A 239 -2.67 -12.00 -45.11
C PRO A 239 -3.82 -11.58 -46.05
N GLU A 240 -4.21 -12.43 -46.99
CA GLU A 240 -5.30 -12.13 -47.93
C GLU A 240 -6.65 -12.08 -47.20
N LEU A 241 -6.91 -13.08 -46.35
CA LEU A 241 -8.10 -13.12 -45.48
C LEU A 241 -8.16 -11.91 -44.55
N VAL A 242 -7.03 -11.52 -43.94
CA VAL A 242 -6.96 -10.34 -43.06
C VAL A 242 -7.40 -9.07 -43.81
N THR A 243 -6.96 -8.91 -45.06
CA THR A 243 -7.31 -7.76 -45.90
C THR A 243 -8.80 -7.74 -46.25
N LEU A 244 -9.35 -8.90 -46.64
CA LEU A 244 -10.77 -9.05 -46.96
C LEU A 244 -11.66 -8.73 -45.75
N LEU A 245 -11.33 -9.28 -44.58
CA LEU A 245 -12.05 -9.03 -43.34
C LEU A 245 -12.02 -7.55 -42.97
N LYS A 246 -10.85 -6.92 -43.01
CA LYS A 246 -10.69 -5.50 -42.67
C LYS A 246 -11.59 -4.62 -43.54
N ASN A 247 -11.61 -4.86 -44.85
CA ASN A 247 -12.45 -4.09 -45.78
C ASN A 247 -13.95 -4.27 -45.52
N TYR A 248 -14.38 -5.48 -45.16
CA TYR A 248 -15.79 -5.78 -44.88
C TYR A 248 -16.27 -5.12 -43.58
N CYS A 249 -15.47 -5.16 -42.51
CA CYS A 249 -15.91 -4.74 -41.19
C CYS A 249 -15.58 -3.29 -40.82
N LYS A 250 -14.61 -2.63 -41.47
CA LYS A 250 -14.06 -1.32 -41.06
C LYS A 250 -15.10 -0.27 -40.66
N GLU A 251 -16.02 0.07 -41.56
CA GLU A 251 -17.03 1.12 -41.30
C GLU A 251 -17.99 0.73 -40.16
N ARG A 252 -18.31 -0.57 -40.06
CA ARG A 252 -19.20 -1.10 -39.01
C ARG A 252 -18.52 -1.12 -37.65
N VAL A 253 -17.22 -1.42 -37.60
CA VAL A 253 -16.40 -1.31 -36.39
C VAL A 253 -16.38 0.14 -35.91
N ILE A 254 -16.04 1.09 -36.79
CA ILE A 254 -16.00 2.52 -36.42
C ILE A 254 -17.38 2.99 -35.92
N SER A 255 -18.45 2.63 -36.61
CA SER A 255 -19.83 2.94 -36.19
C SER A 255 -20.18 2.36 -34.81
N ALA A 256 -19.77 1.13 -34.52
CA ALA A 256 -19.98 0.52 -33.20
C ALA A 256 -19.17 1.25 -32.10
N PHE A 257 -17.94 1.66 -32.38
CA PHE A 257 -17.13 2.40 -31.42
C PHE A 257 -17.61 3.85 -31.20
N LEU A 258 -18.35 4.44 -32.13
CA LEU A 258 -19.01 5.75 -31.92
C LEU A 258 -20.21 5.69 -30.94
N GLU A 259 -20.74 4.50 -30.64
CA GLU A 259 -21.76 4.32 -29.61
C GLU A 259 -21.16 4.51 -28.22
N LYS A 260 -21.69 5.47 -27.47
CA LYS A 260 -21.15 5.89 -26.17
C LYS A 260 -21.42 4.83 -25.09
N ALA A 261 -22.62 4.27 -25.06
CA ALA A 261 -23.02 3.31 -24.03
C ALA A 261 -22.25 1.99 -24.22
N LYS A 262 -21.40 1.63 -23.25
CA LYS A 262 -20.52 0.44 -23.33
C LYS A 262 -21.28 -0.86 -23.61
N GLN A 263 -22.44 -1.05 -22.98
CA GLN A 263 -23.26 -2.25 -23.18
C GLN A 263 -23.80 -2.34 -24.61
N LYS A 264 -24.34 -1.24 -25.13
CA LYS A 264 -24.88 -1.17 -26.49
C LYS A 264 -23.79 -1.33 -27.56
N ARG A 265 -22.60 -0.75 -27.33
CA ARG A 265 -21.42 -0.97 -28.17
C ARG A 265 -21.07 -2.46 -28.25
N ARG A 266 -21.08 -3.17 -27.12
CA ARG A 266 -20.82 -4.62 -27.08
C ARG A 266 -21.84 -5.41 -27.89
N GLU A 267 -23.13 -5.09 -27.78
CA GLU A 267 -24.18 -5.72 -28.58
C GLU A 267 -23.97 -5.50 -30.10
N MET A 268 -23.54 -4.29 -30.49
CA MET A 268 -23.23 -3.99 -31.89
C MET A 268 -22.03 -4.78 -32.42
N LEU A 269 -20.98 -4.95 -31.61
CA LEU A 269 -19.80 -5.75 -31.96
C LEU A 269 -20.12 -7.25 -32.01
N ASP A 270 -20.93 -7.77 -31.07
CA ASP A 270 -21.39 -9.16 -31.09
C ASP A 270 -22.25 -9.45 -32.34
N THR A 271 -23.10 -8.50 -32.73
CA THR A 271 -23.87 -8.58 -33.99
C THR A 271 -22.94 -8.57 -35.21
N LEU A 272 -21.98 -7.63 -35.25
CA LEU A 272 -20.99 -7.55 -36.34
C LEU A 272 -20.20 -8.85 -36.48
N LYS A 273 -19.80 -9.45 -35.36
CA LYS A 273 -19.09 -10.73 -35.33
C LYS A 273 -19.92 -11.85 -35.97
N THR A 274 -21.20 -11.95 -35.57
CA THR A 274 -22.14 -12.93 -36.13
C THR A 274 -22.28 -12.76 -37.64
N ASP A 275 -22.56 -11.54 -38.11
CA ASP A 275 -22.73 -11.23 -39.54
C ASP A 275 -21.45 -11.46 -40.36
N THR A 276 -20.28 -11.24 -39.76
CA THR A 276 -18.99 -11.48 -40.42
C THR A 276 -18.75 -12.97 -40.58
N ILE A 277 -19.04 -13.79 -39.56
CA ILE A 277 -18.94 -15.25 -39.66
C ILE A 277 -19.89 -15.76 -40.74
N GLU A 278 -21.16 -15.35 -40.72
CA GLU A 278 -22.16 -15.77 -41.71
C GLU A 278 -21.80 -15.37 -43.16
N HIS A 279 -21.06 -14.28 -43.34
CA HIS A 279 -20.60 -13.85 -44.67
C HIS A 279 -19.44 -14.68 -45.22
N PHE A 280 -18.48 -15.05 -44.37
CA PHE A 280 -17.23 -15.69 -44.79
C PHE A 280 -17.27 -17.22 -44.70
N GLU A 281 -18.10 -17.81 -43.83
CA GLU A 281 -18.25 -19.27 -43.70
C GLU A 281 -18.69 -19.94 -45.03
N PRO A 282 -19.69 -19.42 -45.77
CA PRO A 282 -20.06 -19.97 -47.08
C PRO A 282 -18.95 -19.87 -48.16
N GLN A 283 -17.95 -19.03 -47.95
CA GLN A 283 -16.80 -18.86 -48.85
C GLN A 283 -15.66 -19.86 -48.54
N GLY A 284 -15.85 -20.74 -47.54
CA GLY A 284 -14.89 -21.78 -47.17
C GLY A 284 -13.91 -21.38 -46.07
N TYR A 285 -14.12 -20.23 -45.41
CA TYR A 285 -13.28 -19.82 -44.28
C TYR A 285 -13.77 -20.41 -42.96
N ASP A 286 -12.83 -20.80 -42.09
CA ASP A 286 -13.13 -21.34 -40.76
C ASP A 286 -13.69 -20.25 -39.83
N SER A 287 -14.84 -20.53 -39.22
CA SER A 287 -15.59 -19.59 -38.38
C SER A 287 -14.82 -19.17 -37.12
N ALA A 288 -14.04 -20.07 -36.52
CA ALA A 288 -13.23 -19.75 -35.34
C ALA A 288 -12.05 -18.83 -35.71
N LEU A 289 -11.42 -19.08 -36.86
CA LEU A 289 -10.37 -18.23 -37.42
C LEU A 289 -10.89 -16.83 -37.75
N VAL A 290 -12.05 -16.72 -38.41
CA VAL A 290 -12.70 -15.43 -38.72
C VAL A 290 -12.98 -14.64 -37.44
N ALA A 291 -13.57 -15.28 -36.43
CA ALA A 291 -13.85 -14.66 -35.14
C ALA A 291 -12.58 -14.14 -34.44
N LYS A 292 -11.50 -14.92 -34.48
CA LYS A 292 -10.21 -14.56 -33.88
C LYS A 292 -9.56 -13.37 -34.61
N LEU A 293 -9.56 -13.39 -35.94
CA LEU A 293 -9.01 -12.31 -36.76
C LEU A 293 -9.80 -11.01 -36.63
N LEU A 294 -11.13 -11.09 -36.54
CA LEU A 294 -11.98 -9.92 -36.37
C LEU A 294 -11.63 -9.17 -35.08
N LYS A 295 -11.46 -9.88 -33.94
CA LYS A 295 -11.07 -9.26 -32.66
C LYS A 295 -9.73 -8.50 -32.75
N LYS A 296 -8.77 -9.04 -33.51
CA LYS A 296 -7.48 -8.36 -33.77
C LYS A 296 -7.67 -7.12 -34.65
N LEU A 297 -8.44 -7.25 -35.72
CA LEU A 297 -8.73 -6.18 -36.68
C LEU A 297 -9.52 -5.03 -36.06
N GLU A 298 -10.47 -5.30 -35.17
CA GLU A 298 -11.19 -4.29 -34.39
C GLU A 298 -10.20 -3.33 -33.71
N SER A 299 -9.17 -3.89 -33.07
CA SER A 299 -8.16 -3.10 -32.38
C SER A 299 -7.33 -2.26 -33.36
N GLU A 300 -6.91 -2.83 -34.48
CA GLU A 300 -6.13 -2.12 -35.51
C GLU A 300 -6.94 -0.98 -36.16
N ILE A 301 -8.19 -1.24 -36.52
CA ILE A 301 -9.10 -0.26 -37.17
C ILE A 301 -9.32 0.94 -36.25
N VAL A 302 -9.64 0.69 -34.97
CA VAL A 302 -9.92 1.78 -34.01
C VAL A 302 -8.66 2.60 -33.75
N ARG A 303 -7.50 1.96 -33.62
CA ARG A 303 -6.22 2.66 -33.44
C ARG A 303 -5.89 3.56 -34.63
N GLU A 304 -6.03 3.05 -35.86
CA GLU A 304 -5.82 3.84 -37.09
C GLU A 304 -6.79 5.02 -37.17
N TRP A 305 -8.05 4.82 -36.80
CA TRP A 305 -9.06 5.88 -36.78
C TRP A 305 -8.74 6.96 -35.75
N ILE A 306 -8.42 6.62 -34.50
CA ILE A 306 -8.11 7.60 -33.45
C ILE A 306 -6.91 8.47 -33.83
N VAL A 307 -5.86 7.86 -34.40
CA VAL A 307 -4.65 8.59 -34.82
C VAL A 307 -4.92 9.51 -36.01
N SER A 308 -5.76 9.09 -36.96
CA SER A 308 -6.04 9.86 -38.18
C SER A 308 -7.06 10.98 -37.99
N ASP A 309 -8.14 10.73 -37.23
CA ASP A 309 -9.25 11.67 -37.03
C ASP A 309 -9.07 12.55 -35.78
N ASN A 310 -8.11 12.20 -34.91
CA ASN A 310 -7.83 12.86 -33.63
C ASN A 310 -9.09 12.99 -32.74
N ARG A 311 -9.99 12.00 -32.85
CA ARG A 311 -11.24 11.88 -32.10
C ARG A 311 -11.26 10.56 -31.34
N ARG A 312 -11.83 10.59 -30.14
CA ARG A 312 -11.93 9.43 -29.26
C ARG A 312 -13.20 8.64 -29.52
N ILE A 313 -13.22 7.42 -28.99
CA ILE A 313 -14.33 6.46 -29.04
C ILE A 313 -15.66 7.11 -28.60
N ASP A 314 -15.64 7.85 -27.49
CA ASP A 314 -16.83 8.52 -26.95
C ASP A 314 -17.08 9.94 -27.51
N GLY A 315 -16.31 10.35 -28.52
CA GLY A 315 -16.39 11.65 -29.17
C GLY A 315 -15.71 12.81 -28.43
N ARG A 316 -15.07 12.56 -27.28
CA ARG A 316 -14.28 13.58 -26.57
C ARG A 316 -13.04 14.00 -27.35
N ARG A 317 -12.53 15.19 -27.01
CA ARG A 317 -11.16 15.55 -27.37
C ARG A 317 -10.14 14.72 -26.59
N THR A 318 -8.91 14.69 -27.07
CA THR A 318 -7.79 13.95 -26.48
C THR A 318 -7.41 14.45 -25.08
N ASP A 319 -7.67 15.72 -24.76
CA ASP A 319 -7.37 16.37 -23.48
C ASP A 319 -8.59 16.52 -22.55
N GLU A 320 -9.76 16.05 -22.98
CA GLU A 320 -11.02 16.24 -22.26
C GLU A 320 -11.25 15.14 -21.20
N ILE A 321 -11.53 15.56 -19.98
CA ILE A 321 -11.83 14.70 -18.82
C ILE A 321 -13.34 14.41 -18.79
N ARG A 322 -13.74 13.19 -18.39
CA ARG A 322 -15.16 12.85 -18.22
C ARG A 322 -15.79 13.69 -17.10
N GLN A 323 -17.12 13.76 -17.13
CA GLN A 323 -17.93 14.39 -16.09
C GLN A 323 -17.57 13.86 -14.69
N LEU A 324 -17.48 14.78 -13.72
CA LEU A 324 -17.15 14.50 -12.32
C LEU A 324 -18.38 14.75 -11.44
N GLU A 325 -18.71 13.77 -10.61
CA GLU A 325 -19.74 13.87 -9.58
C GLU A 325 -19.13 13.39 -8.26
N ILE A 326 -19.19 14.25 -7.24
CA ILE A 326 -18.40 14.09 -6.01
C ILE A 326 -19.29 14.38 -4.82
N GLU A 327 -19.33 13.46 -3.86
CA GLU A 327 -20.04 13.60 -2.59
C GLU A 327 -19.14 13.16 -1.43
N THR A 328 -19.36 13.74 -0.25
CA THR A 328 -18.66 13.39 1.01
C THR A 328 -19.68 13.11 2.12
N GLY A 329 -19.33 12.28 3.11
CA GLY A 329 -20.22 11.98 4.24
C GLY A 329 -21.41 11.08 3.87
N ILE A 330 -21.28 10.27 2.82
CA ILE A 330 -22.36 9.40 2.32
C ILE A 330 -22.65 8.18 3.21
N LEU A 331 -21.71 7.79 4.10
CA LEU A 331 -21.86 6.66 5.02
C LEU A 331 -21.95 7.15 6.47
N PRO A 332 -23.15 7.16 7.09
CA PRO A 332 -23.37 7.76 8.41
C PRO A 332 -22.53 7.17 9.55
N MET A 333 -22.16 5.88 9.45
CA MET A 333 -21.39 5.17 10.48
C MET A 333 -19.88 5.22 10.25
N ALA A 334 -19.42 5.59 9.05
CA ALA A 334 -18.00 5.72 8.79
C ALA A 334 -17.42 6.94 9.50
N HIS A 335 -16.13 6.94 9.82
CA HIS A 335 -15.50 8.12 10.41
C HIS A 335 -15.34 9.23 9.35
N GLY A 336 -15.12 8.85 8.09
CA GLY A 336 -15.30 9.71 6.94
C GLY A 336 -15.56 8.86 5.70
N SER A 337 -16.22 9.45 4.70
CA SER A 337 -16.59 8.75 3.48
C SER A 337 -16.70 9.68 2.28
N SER A 338 -16.59 9.12 1.09
CA SER A 338 -16.83 9.83 -0.17
C SER A 338 -17.39 8.90 -1.24
N LEU A 339 -18.18 9.47 -2.14
CA LEU A 339 -18.49 8.91 -3.44
C LEU A 339 -17.78 9.76 -4.49
N PHE A 340 -16.84 9.16 -5.21
CA PHE A 340 -16.17 9.82 -6.32
C PHE A 340 -16.53 9.11 -7.62
N THR A 341 -17.20 9.82 -8.53
CA THR A 341 -17.62 9.34 -9.84
C THR A 341 -16.97 10.18 -10.93
N ARG A 342 -16.33 9.51 -11.89
CA ARG A 342 -15.75 10.11 -13.10
C ARG A 342 -16.21 9.34 -14.34
N GLY A 343 -17.19 9.87 -15.06
CA GLY A 343 -17.94 9.12 -16.06
C GLY A 343 -18.47 7.81 -15.47
N GLU A 344 -18.25 6.69 -16.14
CA GLU A 344 -18.65 5.34 -15.68
C GLU A 344 -17.56 4.68 -14.79
N THR A 345 -16.85 5.46 -13.97
CA THR A 345 -15.89 4.94 -12.97
C THR A 345 -16.20 5.54 -11.62
N GLN A 346 -16.58 4.70 -10.68
CA GLN A 346 -17.10 5.12 -9.38
C GLN A 346 -16.44 4.34 -8.25
N ALA A 347 -16.08 5.06 -7.19
CA ALA A 347 -15.52 4.50 -5.97
C ALA A 347 -16.28 5.03 -4.75
N ILE A 348 -16.79 4.12 -3.94
CA ILE A 348 -17.16 4.40 -2.55
C ILE A 348 -15.90 4.22 -1.71
N VAL A 349 -15.48 5.27 -1.03
CA VAL A 349 -14.29 5.24 -0.17
C VAL A 349 -14.67 5.56 1.25
N ALA A 350 -14.21 4.75 2.19
CA ALA A 350 -14.46 4.90 3.62
C ALA A 350 -13.14 4.96 4.40
N THR A 351 -13.05 5.92 5.31
CA THR A 351 -11.95 6.09 6.26
C THR A 351 -12.39 5.62 7.64
N THR A 352 -11.54 4.82 8.28
CA THR A 352 -11.67 4.38 9.67
C THR A 352 -10.42 4.77 10.45
N LEU A 353 -10.63 5.29 11.65
CA LEU A 353 -9.59 5.72 12.58
C LEU A 353 -9.50 4.73 13.73
N GLY A 354 -8.28 4.33 14.08
CA GLY A 354 -7.98 3.36 15.11
C GLY A 354 -6.81 3.80 15.99
N THR A 355 -6.41 2.91 16.88
CA THR A 355 -5.35 3.07 17.88
C THR A 355 -4.07 2.35 17.46
N THR A 356 -2.99 2.47 18.24
CA THR A 356 -1.75 1.70 18.04
C THR A 356 -1.98 0.18 17.97
N GLN A 357 -3.02 -0.33 18.65
CA GLN A 357 -3.36 -1.76 18.62
C GLN A 357 -3.96 -2.21 17.28
N ASP A 358 -4.48 -1.25 16.50
CA ASP A 358 -5.08 -1.50 15.19
C ASP A 358 -4.03 -1.37 14.06
N GLU A 359 -2.75 -1.07 14.37
CA GLU A 359 -1.64 -1.07 13.41
C GLU A 359 -1.42 -2.48 12.85
N GLN A 360 -1.16 -2.58 11.56
CA GLN A 360 -0.89 -3.86 10.91
C GLN A 360 0.57 -4.28 11.14
N ILE A 361 0.78 -5.44 11.77
CA ILE A 361 2.12 -6.04 11.89
C ILE A 361 2.54 -6.57 10.52
N LEU A 362 3.73 -6.16 10.08
CA LEU A 362 4.36 -6.62 8.85
C LEU A 362 5.47 -7.62 9.19
N ASP A 363 5.36 -8.84 8.65
CA ASP A 363 6.33 -9.93 8.84
C ASP A 363 7.05 -10.17 7.50
N GLY A 364 7.91 -9.22 7.12
CA GLY A 364 8.69 -9.23 5.88
C GLY A 364 10.20 -9.22 6.13
N ILE A 365 10.98 -9.21 5.04
CA ILE A 365 12.44 -9.13 5.11
C ILE A 365 12.95 -7.74 5.48
N ASN A 366 12.20 -6.68 5.14
CA ASN A 366 12.58 -5.30 5.43
C ASN A 366 12.63 -5.09 6.95
N PRO A 367 13.81 -4.78 7.54
CA PRO A 367 13.94 -4.63 8.98
C PRO A 367 13.25 -3.37 9.52
N ASN A 368 13.00 -2.37 8.68
CA ASN A 368 12.47 -1.07 9.07
C ASN A 368 10.95 -1.04 9.11
N GLU A 369 10.28 -1.96 8.41
CA GLU A 369 8.83 -2.02 8.32
C GLU A 369 8.28 -3.16 9.18
N THR A 370 8.06 -2.87 10.47
CA THR A 370 7.46 -3.84 11.41
C THR A 370 5.97 -3.59 11.65
N ARG A 371 5.52 -2.34 11.48
CA ARG A 371 4.12 -1.93 11.67
C ARG A 371 3.69 -0.84 10.69
N ALA A 372 2.51 -1.01 10.09
CA ALA A 372 1.89 0.01 9.26
C ALA A 372 0.79 0.77 10.00
N LYS A 373 0.98 2.10 10.10
CA LYS A 373 0.00 3.05 10.66
C LYS A 373 -1.07 3.50 9.65
N PHE A 374 -0.76 3.39 8.37
CA PHE A 374 -1.67 3.76 7.28
C PHE A 374 -1.86 2.57 6.34
N MET A 375 -3.11 2.15 6.18
CA MET A 375 -3.51 1.05 5.31
C MET A 375 -4.50 1.55 4.28
N LEU A 376 -4.33 1.13 3.03
CA LEU A 376 -5.30 1.37 1.97
C LEU A 376 -5.64 0.05 1.29
N HIS A 377 -6.88 -0.40 1.46
CA HIS A 377 -7.39 -1.60 0.83
C HIS A 377 -8.29 -1.23 -0.35
N TYR A 378 -8.10 -1.94 -1.44
CA TYR A 378 -8.83 -1.73 -2.69
C TYR A 378 -9.53 -3.02 -3.08
N ASN A 379 -10.81 -2.93 -3.40
CA ASN A 379 -11.65 -4.06 -3.79
C ASN A 379 -12.29 -3.79 -5.16
N PHE A 380 -12.29 -4.81 -6.01
CA PHE A 380 -12.84 -4.72 -7.37
C PHE A 380 -13.88 -5.83 -7.61
N PRO A 381 -15.11 -5.65 -7.10
CA PRO A 381 -16.15 -6.66 -7.27
C PRO A 381 -16.58 -6.78 -8.73
N SER A 382 -16.97 -7.99 -9.16
CA SER A 382 -17.27 -8.27 -10.57
C SER A 382 -18.46 -7.47 -11.12
N PHE A 383 -19.42 -7.10 -10.26
CA PHE A 383 -20.55 -6.28 -10.66
C PHE A 383 -20.13 -4.88 -11.14
N SER A 384 -18.96 -4.38 -10.73
CA SER A 384 -18.45 -3.06 -11.14
C SER A 384 -18.17 -2.96 -12.64
N VAL A 385 -18.01 -4.10 -13.31
CA VAL A 385 -17.87 -4.21 -14.77
C VAL A 385 -19.08 -4.89 -15.42
N GLY A 386 -20.14 -5.16 -14.66
CA GLY A 386 -21.34 -5.85 -15.13
C GLY A 386 -21.17 -7.36 -15.33
N GLU A 387 -20.21 -7.99 -14.64
CA GLU A 387 -19.90 -9.42 -14.80
C GLU A 387 -20.24 -10.22 -13.54
N VAL A 388 -20.50 -11.52 -13.73
CA VAL A 388 -20.65 -12.49 -12.63
C VAL A 388 -19.32 -13.19 -12.40
N GLY A 389 -18.80 -13.09 -11.18
CA GLY A 389 -17.57 -13.76 -10.76
C GLY A 389 -17.64 -14.22 -9.31
N PRO A 390 -16.86 -15.24 -8.92
CA PRO A 390 -16.80 -15.67 -7.52
C PRO A 390 -16.15 -14.58 -6.66
N MET A 391 -16.79 -14.21 -5.56
CA MET A 391 -16.17 -13.34 -4.55
C MET A 391 -15.07 -14.12 -3.82
N ARG A 392 -13.82 -13.75 -4.07
CA ARG A 392 -12.62 -14.37 -3.49
C ARG A 392 -11.82 -13.34 -2.68
N ALA A 393 -10.76 -13.81 -2.02
CA ALA A 393 -9.78 -12.90 -1.43
C ALA A 393 -9.14 -12.00 -2.50
N PRO A 394 -8.66 -10.79 -2.14
CA PRO A 394 -8.07 -9.86 -3.09
C PRO A 394 -6.96 -10.50 -3.92
N GLY A 395 -7.07 -10.36 -5.24
CA GLY A 395 -6.09 -10.82 -6.20
C GLY A 395 -4.90 -9.87 -6.33
N ARG A 396 -3.94 -10.25 -7.19
CA ARG A 396 -2.73 -9.45 -7.44
C ARG A 396 -3.04 -8.04 -7.92
N ARG A 397 -4.03 -7.88 -8.81
CA ARG A 397 -4.42 -6.56 -9.37
C ARG A 397 -4.97 -5.64 -8.30
N GLU A 398 -5.82 -6.16 -7.42
CA GLU A 398 -6.43 -5.39 -6.34
C GLU A 398 -5.37 -4.90 -5.34
N ILE A 399 -4.45 -5.78 -4.95
CA ILE A 399 -3.30 -5.42 -4.10
C ILE A 399 -2.43 -4.36 -4.79
N GLY A 400 -2.11 -4.53 -6.07
CA GLY A 400 -1.29 -3.57 -6.82
C GLY A 400 -1.95 -2.19 -6.97
N HIS A 401 -3.25 -2.14 -7.27
CA HIS A 401 -3.99 -0.88 -7.36
C HIS A 401 -4.12 -0.20 -5.98
N GLY A 402 -4.37 -0.98 -4.93
CA GLY A 402 -4.36 -0.48 -3.55
C GLY A 402 -3.01 0.13 -3.19
N LYS A 403 -1.90 -0.54 -3.50
CA LYS A 403 -0.57 -0.01 -3.24
C LYS A 403 -0.26 1.24 -4.06
N LEU A 404 -0.66 1.31 -5.33
CA LEU A 404 -0.51 2.53 -6.13
C LEU A 404 -1.25 3.72 -5.48
N ALA A 405 -2.50 3.51 -5.07
CA ALA A 405 -3.26 4.56 -4.40
C ALA A 405 -2.66 4.93 -3.03
N TRP A 406 -2.13 3.94 -2.30
CA TRP A 406 -1.42 4.16 -1.05
C TRP A 406 -0.17 5.01 -1.25
N ARG A 407 0.67 4.70 -2.26
CA ARG A 407 1.87 5.47 -2.64
C ARG A 407 1.51 6.90 -3.01
N ALA A 408 0.36 7.12 -3.66
CA ALA A 408 -0.12 8.46 -4.01
C ALA A 408 -0.55 9.29 -2.79
N VAL A 409 -1.13 8.67 -1.76
CA VAL A 409 -1.73 9.38 -0.62
C VAL A 409 -0.78 9.49 0.58
N LYS A 410 0.07 8.48 0.81
CA LYS A 410 1.01 8.44 1.95
C LYS A 410 1.87 9.72 2.07
N PRO A 411 2.41 10.33 0.99
CA PRO A 411 3.27 11.52 1.11
C PRO A 411 2.60 12.75 1.73
N VAL A 412 1.26 12.83 1.70
CA VAL A 412 0.50 13.92 2.32
C VAL A 412 -0.08 13.57 3.68
N MET A 413 0.14 12.33 4.17
CA MET A 413 -0.38 11.90 5.46
C MET A 413 0.34 12.63 6.60
N PRO A 414 -0.39 13.02 7.66
CA PRO A 414 0.22 13.69 8.80
C PRO A 414 1.14 12.76 9.59
N GLU A 415 2.11 13.36 10.28
CA GLU A 415 2.96 12.64 11.21
C GLU A 415 2.20 12.20 12.47
N LYS A 416 2.69 11.13 13.12
CA LYS A 416 2.05 10.53 14.31
C LYS A 416 1.90 11.52 15.47
N ALA A 417 2.83 12.48 15.58
CA ALA A 417 2.76 13.53 16.60
C ALA A 417 1.60 14.50 16.36
N ALA A 418 1.30 14.83 15.09
CA ALA A 418 0.21 15.74 14.72
C ALA A 418 -1.16 15.03 14.68
N PHE A 419 -1.18 13.75 14.30
CA PHE A 419 -2.39 12.96 14.20
C PHE A 419 -2.14 11.53 14.72
N PRO A 420 -2.37 11.26 16.02
CA PRO A 420 -1.95 10.02 16.68
C PRO A 420 -2.90 8.85 16.43
N TYR A 421 -3.37 8.69 15.20
CA TYR A 421 -4.32 7.66 14.79
C TYR A 421 -3.69 6.70 13.80
N THR A 422 -4.09 5.44 13.92
CA THR A 422 -3.97 4.48 12.83
C THR A 422 -5.10 4.74 11.84
N VAL A 423 -4.79 4.80 10.55
CA VAL A 423 -5.76 5.14 9.51
C VAL A 423 -5.91 3.97 8.55
N ARG A 424 -7.15 3.51 8.37
CA ARG A 424 -7.51 2.53 7.35
C ARG A 424 -8.46 3.17 6.35
N VAL A 425 -8.08 3.14 5.09
CA VAL A 425 -8.94 3.51 3.97
C VAL A 425 -9.34 2.24 3.23
N VAL A 426 -10.63 2.11 2.90
CA VAL A 426 -11.13 1.04 2.04
C VAL A 426 -11.85 1.68 0.86
N SER A 427 -11.48 1.26 -0.34
CA SER A 427 -12.12 1.68 -1.59
C SER A 427 -12.84 0.52 -2.23
N GLU A 428 -14.16 0.64 -2.33
CA GLU A 428 -15.05 -0.28 -3.03
C GLU A 428 -15.37 0.31 -4.39
N ILE A 429 -14.89 -0.35 -5.45
CA ILE A 429 -15.21 0.09 -6.81
C ILE A 429 -16.61 -0.39 -7.18
N THR A 430 -17.50 0.55 -7.44
CA THR A 430 -18.90 0.26 -7.77
C THR A 430 -19.17 0.29 -9.27
N GLU A 431 -18.38 1.06 -10.03
CA GLU A 431 -18.39 1.09 -11.49
C GLU A 431 -16.95 1.25 -12.01
N SER A 432 -16.63 0.60 -13.13
CA SER A 432 -15.31 0.73 -13.75
C SER A 432 -15.34 0.70 -15.27
N ASN A 433 -15.06 1.88 -15.83
CA ASN A 433 -14.75 2.05 -17.25
C ASN A 433 -13.52 2.94 -17.47
N GLY A 434 -12.55 2.92 -16.56
CA GLY A 434 -11.28 3.63 -16.75
C GLY A 434 -10.61 4.01 -15.44
N SER A 435 -9.49 3.38 -15.13
CA SER A 435 -8.64 3.61 -13.96
C SER A 435 -9.38 3.94 -12.65
N SER A 436 -10.10 2.94 -12.16
CA SER A 436 -10.62 2.90 -10.79
C SER A 436 -9.54 3.15 -9.73
N SER A 437 -8.28 2.81 -9.99
CA SER A 437 -7.16 3.13 -9.10
C SER A 437 -6.98 4.63 -8.84
N MET A 438 -7.22 5.48 -9.84
CA MET A 438 -7.13 6.93 -9.68
C MET A 438 -8.40 7.52 -9.06
N ALA A 439 -9.57 6.91 -9.32
CA ALA A 439 -10.79 7.23 -8.58
C ALA A 439 -10.62 6.94 -7.07
N THR A 440 -9.93 5.85 -6.72
CA THR A 440 -9.56 5.53 -5.34
C THR A 440 -8.68 6.62 -4.70
N VAL A 441 -7.69 7.16 -5.43
CA VAL A 441 -6.83 8.24 -4.90
C VAL A 441 -7.67 9.48 -4.58
N CYS A 442 -8.51 9.91 -5.53
CA CYS A 442 -9.36 11.09 -5.35
C CYS A 442 -10.37 10.88 -4.20
N GLY A 443 -11.04 9.73 -4.17
CA GLY A 443 -11.97 9.38 -3.09
C GLY A 443 -11.27 9.24 -1.74
N ALA A 444 -10.09 8.64 -1.67
CA ALA A 444 -9.30 8.55 -0.43
C ALA A 444 -8.93 9.93 0.09
N SER A 445 -8.48 10.85 -0.77
CA SER A 445 -8.19 12.23 -0.38
C SER A 445 -9.42 12.90 0.26
N LEU A 446 -10.60 12.74 -0.35
CA LEU A 446 -11.85 13.31 0.16
C LEU A 446 -12.31 12.63 1.45
N ALA A 447 -12.32 11.30 1.51
CA ALA A 447 -12.74 10.55 2.69
C ALA A 447 -11.81 10.76 3.89
N LEU A 448 -10.52 11.02 3.68
CA LEU A 448 -9.57 11.39 4.74
C LEU A 448 -9.90 12.79 5.29
N MET A 449 -10.12 13.77 4.40
CA MET A 449 -10.52 15.12 4.81
C MET A 449 -11.87 15.12 5.51
N ASP A 450 -12.84 14.34 5.01
CA ASP A 450 -14.16 14.16 5.62
C ASP A 450 -14.06 13.54 7.01
N ALA A 451 -13.09 12.64 7.24
CA ALA A 451 -12.79 12.07 8.55
C ALA A 451 -12.06 13.03 9.51
N GLY A 452 -11.71 14.24 9.07
CA GLY A 452 -10.93 15.21 9.84
C GLY A 452 -9.45 14.87 9.94
N VAL A 453 -8.92 14.02 9.05
CA VAL A 453 -7.47 13.75 8.96
C VAL A 453 -6.79 14.98 8.36
N PRO A 454 -5.81 15.61 9.05
CA PRO A 454 -5.14 16.80 8.57
C PRO A 454 -4.07 16.46 7.54
N ILE A 455 -4.49 15.97 6.36
CA ILE A 455 -3.58 15.76 5.23
C ILE A 455 -3.00 17.11 4.76
N ALA A 456 -1.74 17.10 4.33
CA ALA A 456 -1.00 18.33 4.00
C ALA A 456 -1.60 19.09 2.80
N ALA A 457 -2.13 18.35 1.81
CA ALA A 457 -2.85 18.89 0.67
C ALA A 457 -3.74 17.79 0.04
N PRO A 458 -4.84 18.15 -0.64
CA PRO A 458 -5.65 17.20 -1.39
C PRO A 458 -4.87 16.59 -2.57
N VAL A 459 -5.07 15.30 -2.83
CA VAL A 459 -4.37 14.55 -3.90
C VAL A 459 -5.37 14.08 -4.94
N ALA A 460 -5.10 14.39 -6.21
CA ALA A 460 -5.89 13.91 -7.34
C ALA A 460 -5.05 12.98 -8.24
N GLY A 461 -5.75 12.07 -8.92
CA GLY A 461 -5.15 11.11 -9.85
C GLY A 461 -5.81 11.13 -11.23
N ILE A 462 -5.00 10.98 -12.27
CA ILE A 462 -5.46 10.83 -13.66
C ILE A 462 -4.80 9.63 -14.32
N ALA A 463 -5.57 8.93 -15.15
CA ALA A 463 -5.02 7.93 -16.05
C ALA A 463 -4.95 8.47 -17.46
N MET A 464 -3.86 8.16 -18.11
CA MET A 464 -3.46 8.69 -19.39
C MET A 464 -3.10 7.51 -20.29
N GLY A 465 -3.31 7.67 -21.58
CA GLY A 465 -2.92 6.67 -22.55
C GLY A 465 -2.23 7.30 -23.74
N LEU A 466 -1.64 6.44 -24.56
CA LEU A 466 -1.01 6.84 -25.80
C LEU A 466 -1.26 5.77 -26.85
N ILE A 467 -1.66 6.21 -28.05
CA ILE A 467 -1.75 5.36 -29.24
C ILE A 467 -0.73 5.88 -30.24
N MET A 468 0.10 4.97 -30.76
CA MET A 468 1.21 5.26 -31.65
C MET A 468 1.15 4.35 -32.87
N GLN A 469 1.30 4.96 -34.05
CA GLN A 469 1.66 4.23 -35.27
C GLN A 469 3.18 4.22 -35.44
N ASP A 470 3.81 5.36 -35.17
CA ASP A 470 5.27 5.55 -35.14
C ASP A 470 5.62 6.74 -34.24
N SER A 471 6.92 6.99 -34.05
CA SER A 471 7.41 8.05 -33.16
C SER A 471 7.00 9.48 -33.54
N LYS A 472 6.45 9.70 -34.75
CA LYS A 472 5.94 10.98 -35.22
C LYS A 472 4.41 11.04 -35.23
N ASN A 473 3.75 9.90 -35.42
CA ASN A 473 2.30 9.78 -35.50
C ASN A 473 1.75 9.10 -34.25
N TYR A 474 1.45 9.91 -33.24
CA TYR A 474 0.87 9.45 -31.97
C TYR A 474 -0.16 10.43 -31.42
N VAL A 475 -1.03 9.92 -30.55
CA VAL A 475 -2.06 10.68 -29.83
C VAL A 475 -1.98 10.37 -28.34
N ILE A 476 -1.92 11.40 -27.50
CA ILE A 476 -1.96 11.30 -26.04
C ILE A 476 -3.39 11.51 -25.56
N LEU A 477 -3.93 10.56 -24.80
CA LEU A 477 -5.30 10.54 -24.30
C LEU A 477 -5.32 10.84 -22.80
N SER A 478 -6.18 11.76 -22.38
CA SER A 478 -6.46 12.08 -20.97
C SER A 478 -7.70 11.36 -20.47
N ASP A 479 -7.64 10.85 -19.24
CA ASP A 479 -8.74 10.13 -18.62
C ASP A 479 -9.27 8.99 -19.51
N ILE A 480 -8.39 8.01 -19.74
CA ILE A 480 -8.65 6.88 -20.63
C ILE A 480 -9.78 5.98 -20.14
N MET A 481 -10.53 5.45 -21.10
CA MET A 481 -11.54 4.42 -20.91
C MET A 481 -10.92 3.02 -20.87
N GLY A 482 -11.69 2.01 -20.42
CA GLY A 482 -11.23 0.62 -20.45
C GLY A 482 -10.84 0.13 -21.85
N ASP A 483 -11.58 0.54 -22.88
CA ASP A 483 -11.27 0.18 -24.26
C ASP A 483 -10.00 0.88 -24.75
N GLU A 484 -9.80 2.16 -24.40
CA GLU A 484 -8.60 2.91 -24.77
C GLU A 484 -7.34 2.39 -24.05
N ASP A 485 -7.48 1.89 -22.82
CA ASP A 485 -6.41 1.20 -22.08
C ASP A 485 -6.00 -0.09 -22.78
N HIS A 486 -6.98 -0.90 -23.22
CA HIS A 486 -6.72 -2.13 -23.97
C HIS A 486 -6.01 -1.83 -25.30
N LEU A 487 -6.47 -0.81 -26.02
CA LEU A 487 -5.96 -0.40 -27.33
C LEU A 487 -4.65 0.40 -27.26
N GLY A 488 -4.35 1.04 -26.14
CA GLY A 488 -3.20 1.91 -25.97
C GLY A 488 -1.86 1.17 -25.97
N ASP A 489 -0.84 1.82 -26.51
CA ASP A 489 0.56 1.38 -26.51
C ASP A 489 1.30 1.72 -25.23
N MET A 490 0.78 2.68 -24.49
CA MET A 490 1.24 3.04 -23.17
C MET A 490 0.04 3.48 -22.35
N ASP A 491 -0.05 2.97 -21.14
CA ASP A 491 -0.94 3.48 -20.10
C ASP A 491 -0.09 3.99 -18.95
N PHE A 492 -0.43 5.17 -18.44
CA PHE A 492 0.22 5.69 -17.25
C PHE A 492 -0.72 6.44 -16.36
N LYS A 493 -0.38 6.44 -15.07
CA LYS A 493 -1.20 6.94 -13.98
C LYS A 493 -0.34 7.93 -13.23
N VAL A 494 -0.84 9.16 -13.12
CA VAL A 494 -0.15 10.24 -12.41
C VAL A 494 -1.07 10.71 -11.29
N ALA A 495 -0.55 10.68 -10.07
CA ALA A 495 -1.19 11.24 -8.90
C ALA A 495 -0.29 12.29 -8.25
N GLY A 496 -0.92 13.27 -7.61
CA GLY A 496 -0.21 14.38 -7.01
C GLY A 496 -1.12 15.47 -6.50
N THR A 497 -0.49 16.47 -5.91
CA THR A 497 -1.12 17.70 -5.44
C THR A 497 -0.98 18.79 -6.50
N ASP A 498 -1.31 20.03 -6.13
CA ASP A 498 -0.98 21.23 -6.89
C ASP A 498 0.52 21.57 -6.84
N ARG A 499 1.27 21.03 -5.86
CA ARG A 499 2.71 21.27 -5.67
C ARG A 499 3.60 20.31 -6.47
N GLY A 500 3.16 19.08 -6.71
CA GLY A 500 3.94 18.10 -7.47
C GLY A 500 3.32 16.71 -7.51
N ILE A 501 4.08 15.77 -8.07
CA ILE A 501 3.71 14.35 -8.20
C ILE A 501 3.97 13.62 -6.87
N THR A 502 2.99 12.82 -6.45
CA THR A 502 3.13 11.91 -5.30
C THR A 502 3.27 10.45 -5.74
N ALA A 503 2.75 10.08 -6.90
CA ALA A 503 2.99 8.78 -7.50
C ALA A 503 2.92 8.84 -9.03
N LEU A 504 3.82 8.12 -9.69
CA LEU A 504 3.82 7.89 -11.13
C LEU A 504 3.97 6.40 -11.39
N GLN A 505 3.02 5.84 -12.14
CA GLN A 505 3.08 4.48 -12.65
C GLN A 505 2.94 4.51 -14.17
N MET A 506 3.82 3.83 -14.89
CA MET A 506 3.78 3.73 -16.35
C MET A 506 3.93 2.27 -16.76
N ASP A 507 3.14 1.86 -17.74
CA ASP A 507 3.23 0.58 -18.44
C ASP A 507 3.29 0.85 -19.94
N ILE A 508 4.40 0.47 -20.56
CA ILE A 508 4.68 0.69 -21.98
C ILE A 508 4.69 -0.67 -22.67
N LYS A 509 3.79 -0.84 -23.63
CA LYS A 509 3.58 -2.09 -24.36
C LYS A 509 4.42 -2.19 -25.63
N VAL A 510 4.96 -1.07 -26.12
CA VAL A 510 5.73 -1.02 -27.38
C VAL A 510 7.07 -0.30 -27.19
N CYS A 511 8.06 -0.63 -28.02
CA CYS A 511 9.30 0.12 -28.08
C CYS A 511 9.11 1.46 -28.83
N GLY A 512 9.97 2.45 -28.56
CA GLY A 512 10.04 3.69 -29.33
C GLY A 512 9.36 4.92 -28.69
N ILE A 513 8.87 4.80 -27.45
CA ILE A 513 8.38 5.95 -26.70
C ILE A 513 9.57 6.75 -26.17
N THR A 514 9.81 7.92 -26.78
CA THR A 514 10.93 8.79 -26.44
C THR A 514 10.66 9.59 -25.15
N LEU A 515 11.72 10.11 -24.52
CA LEU A 515 11.60 11.03 -23.39
C LEU A 515 10.79 12.29 -23.73
N GLU A 516 10.84 12.77 -24.97
CA GLU A 516 10.04 13.91 -25.42
C GLU A 516 8.54 13.58 -25.43
N ILE A 517 8.17 12.38 -25.87
CA ILE A 517 6.78 11.92 -25.83
C ILE A 517 6.31 11.82 -24.38
N MET A 518 7.14 11.26 -23.49
CA MET A 518 6.84 11.19 -22.05
C MET A 518 6.65 12.58 -21.43
N GLU A 519 7.49 13.55 -21.76
CA GLU A 519 7.39 14.93 -21.27
C GLU A 519 6.06 15.56 -21.65
N ARG A 520 5.65 15.43 -22.92
CA ARG A 520 4.35 15.93 -23.40
C ARG A 520 3.19 15.23 -22.69
N ALA A 521 3.30 13.92 -22.47
CA ALA A 521 2.27 13.13 -21.81
C ALA A 521 2.10 13.57 -20.34
N ILE A 522 3.20 13.73 -19.61
CA ILE A 522 3.22 14.20 -18.22
C ILE A 522 2.66 15.64 -18.12
N ALA A 523 3.02 16.53 -19.05
CA ALA A 523 2.49 17.89 -19.08
C ALA A 523 0.97 17.93 -19.31
N GLN A 524 0.43 17.07 -20.18
CA GLN A 524 -1.02 16.93 -20.36
C GLN A 524 -1.68 16.33 -19.11
N ALA A 525 -1.04 15.35 -18.46
CA ALA A 525 -1.50 14.77 -17.21
C ALA A 525 -1.59 15.80 -16.08
N GLN A 526 -0.63 16.70 -15.97
CA GLN A 526 -0.64 17.79 -14.98
C GLN A 526 -1.89 18.67 -15.12
N LYS A 527 -2.26 19.05 -16.35
CA LYS A 527 -3.48 19.84 -16.62
C LYS A 527 -4.75 19.07 -16.23
N GLY A 528 -4.83 17.79 -16.60
CA GLY A 528 -5.98 16.95 -16.25
C GLY A 528 -6.10 16.70 -14.75
N ARG A 529 -4.97 16.47 -14.04
CA ARG A 529 -4.91 16.35 -12.58
C ARG A 529 -5.40 17.64 -11.91
N ALA A 530 -4.93 18.80 -12.35
CA ALA A 530 -5.34 20.09 -11.82
C ALA A 530 -6.85 20.34 -12.01
N HIS A 531 -7.42 19.93 -13.14
CA HIS A 531 -8.86 20.01 -13.39
C HIS A 531 -9.68 19.16 -12.40
N ILE A 532 -9.25 17.92 -12.15
CA ILE A 532 -9.92 17.03 -11.19
C ILE A 532 -9.79 17.59 -9.76
N LEU A 533 -8.61 18.06 -9.39
CA LEU A 533 -8.35 18.67 -8.09
C LEU A 533 -9.25 19.89 -7.84
N TYR A 534 -9.44 20.74 -8.86
CA TYR A 534 -10.37 21.87 -8.79
C TYR A 534 -11.81 21.42 -8.51
N ALA A 535 -12.29 20.38 -9.19
CA ALA A 535 -13.63 19.85 -8.95
C ALA A 535 -13.78 19.27 -7.54
N MET A 536 -12.77 18.55 -7.03
CA MET A 536 -12.76 18.03 -5.66
C MET A 536 -12.83 19.16 -4.63
N ASN A 537 -12.02 20.21 -4.81
CA ASN A 537 -11.95 21.33 -3.88
C ASN A 537 -13.25 22.16 -3.83
N ASN A 538 -14.07 22.13 -4.88
CA ASN A 538 -15.40 22.76 -4.84
C ASN A 538 -16.38 22.04 -3.89
N VAL A 539 -16.13 20.78 -3.56
CA VAL A 539 -16.92 20.00 -2.59
C VAL A 539 -16.29 20.05 -1.20
N LEU A 540 -14.98 19.74 -1.10
CA LEU A 540 -14.24 19.78 0.16
C LEU A 540 -12.78 20.14 -0.12
N ASN A 541 -12.39 21.38 0.20
CA ASN A 541 -11.04 21.91 -0.04
C ASN A 541 -10.06 21.74 1.12
N THR A 542 -10.54 21.39 2.31
CA THR A 542 -9.73 21.13 3.50
C THR A 542 -10.40 20.09 4.38
N HIS A 543 -9.62 19.46 5.25
CA HIS A 543 -10.13 18.55 6.27
C HIS A 543 -11.12 19.23 7.22
N ARG A 544 -12.10 18.46 7.72
CA ARG A 544 -13.03 18.92 8.75
C ARG A 544 -12.28 19.26 10.04
N THR A 545 -12.73 20.28 10.75
CA THR A 545 -12.11 20.74 12.01
C THR A 545 -12.38 19.81 13.19
N SER A 546 -13.41 18.97 13.11
CA SER A 546 -13.79 17.99 14.13
C SER A 546 -13.82 16.60 13.53
N LEU A 547 -13.42 15.61 14.33
CA LEU A 547 -13.59 14.20 14.00
C LEU A 547 -15.08 13.81 14.06
N SER A 548 -15.44 12.72 13.39
CA SER A 548 -16.76 12.10 13.51
C SER A 548 -17.08 11.71 14.95
N GLU A 549 -18.34 11.82 15.36
CA GLU A 549 -18.82 11.38 16.68
C GLU A 549 -18.60 9.87 16.89
N ASN A 550 -18.51 9.10 15.81
CA ASN A 550 -18.25 7.67 15.85
C ASN A 550 -16.75 7.34 16.02
N ALA A 551 -15.87 8.32 15.81
CA ALA A 551 -14.43 8.12 15.90
C ALA A 551 -13.96 8.07 17.37
N PRO A 552 -12.97 7.23 17.69
CA PRO A 552 -12.38 7.23 19.03
C PRO A 552 -11.70 8.56 19.30
N THR A 553 -11.99 9.16 20.46
CA THR A 553 -11.22 10.31 20.94
C THR A 553 -9.99 9.80 21.69
N ILE A 554 -8.79 10.18 21.24
CA ILE A 554 -7.55 9.83 21.92
C ILE A 554 -7.14 10.96 22.85
N THR A 555 -7.07 10.67 24.15
CA THR A 555 -6.53 11.59 25.16
C THR A 555 -5.17 11.09 25.60
N LYS A 556 -4.15 11.93 25.47
CA LYS A 556 -2.79 11.64 25.94
C LYS A 556 -2.53 12.31 27.29
N ILE A 557 -1.93 11.57 28.20
CA ILE A 557 -1.38 12.09 29.44
C ILE A 557 0.05 11.56 29.62
N THR A 558 0.92 12.37 30.19
CA THR A 558 2.27 11.93 30.57
C THR A 558 2.26 11.58 32.06
N VAL A 559 2.76 10.39 32.39
CA VAL A 559 2.92 9.91 33.76
C VAL A 559 4.40 9.68 34.07
N PRO A 560 4.82 9.82 35.35
CA PRO A 560 6.18 9.48 35.75
C PRO A 560 6.50 8.01 35.43
N LYS A 561 7.70 7.74 34.90
CA LYS A 561 8.13 6.40 34.47
C LYS A 561 8.05 5.35 35.58
N ASP A 562 8.30 5.73 36.81
CA ASP A 562 8.20 4.86 37.99
C ASP A 562 6.76 4.42 38.28
N LYS A 563 5.75 5.19 37.86
CA LYS A 563 4.31 4.89 38.05
C LYS A 563 3.70 4.04 36.95
N VAL A 564 4.38 3.87 35.81
CA VAL A 564 3.90 3.02 34.70
C VAL A 564 3.60 1.60 35.20
N ARG A 565 4.47 1.05 36.06
CA ARG A 565 4.29 -0.27 36.66
C ARG A 565 3.03 -0.36 37.53
N ASP A 566 2.69 0.71 38.24
CA ASP A 566 1.51 0.76 39.12
C ASP A 566 0.21 0.79 38.30
N ILE A 567 0.21 1.50 37.16
CA ILE A 567 -0.93 1.55 36.23
C ILE A 567 -1.17 0.20 35.56
N ILE A 568 -0.09 -0.48 35.12
CA ILE A 568 -0.19 -1.83 34.54
C ILE A 568 -0.66 -2.82 35.62
N GLY A 569 -0.08 -2.75 36.82
CA GLY A 569 -0.31 -3.67 37.92
C GLY A 569 0.31 -5.06 37.67
N SER A 570 0.28 -5.91 38.69
CA SER A 570 0.82 -7.27 38.59
C SER A 570 0.06 -8.08 37.52
N GLY A 571 0.78 -8.56 36.49
CA GLY A 571 0.20 -9.34 35.39
C GLY A 571 -0.81 -8.56 34.53
N GLY A 572 -0.79 -7.23 34.56
CA GLY A 572 -1.74 -6.40 33.82
C GLY A 572 -3.13 -6.31 34.47
N LYS A 573 -3.28 -6.65 35.75
CA LYS A 573 -4.59 -6.71 36.41
C LYS A 573 -5.26 -5.33 36.49
N VAL A 574 -4.52 -4.30 36.87
CA VAL A 574 -5.05 -2.94 37.09
C VAL A 574 -5.46 -2.32 35.75
N ILE A 575 -4.60 -2.39 34.73
CA ILE A 575 -4.94 -1.86 33.41
C ILE A 575 -6.17 -2.58 32.80
N LYS A 576 -6.31 -3.90 33.00
CA LYS A 576 -7.51 -4.64 32.57
C LYS A 576 -8.77 -4.15 33.26
N GLU A 577 -8.71 -3.88 34.56
CA GLU A 577 -9.85 -3.32 35.33
C GLU A 577 -10.23 -1.93 34.83
N ILE A 578 -9.24 -1.06 34.57
CA ILE A 578 -9.50 0.27 34.00
C ILE A 578 -10.17 0.13 32.63
N VAL A 579 -9.65 -0.73 31.76
CA VAL A 579 -10.21 -0.98 30.41
C VAL A 579 -11.64 -1.53 30.51
N GLU A 580 -11.92 -2.46 31.42
CA GLU A 580 -13.24 -3.05 31.61
C GLU A 580 -14.27 -2.04 32.12
N LEU A 581 -13.91 -1.19 33.10
CA LEU A 581 -14.82 -0.20 33.67
C LEU A 581 -15.03 1.03 32.78
N SER A 582 -13.99 1.47 32.08
CA SER A 582 -14.06 2.65 31.22
C SER A 582 -14.54 2.33 29.80
N GLY A 583 -14.39 1.09 29.35
CA GLY A 583 -14.54 0.71 27.95
C GLY A 583 -13.49 1.33 27.01
N ALA A 584 -12.44 1.95 27.56
CA ALA A 584 -11.39 2.60 26.79
C ALA A 584 -10.30 1.60 26.40
N LYS A 585 -9.70 1.79 25.21
CA LYS A 585 -8.41 1.16 24.88
C LYS A 585 -7.29 2.02 25.47
N ILE A 586 -6.45 1.43 26.29
CA ILE A 586 -5.32 2.12 26.93
C ILE A 586 -4.02 1.53 26.38
N ASP A 587 -3.16 2.40 25.87
CA ASP A 587 -1.81 2.10 25.40
C ASP A 587 -0.81 2.90 26.24
N ILE A 588 0.23 2.23 26.73
CA ILE A 588 1.26 2.84 27.58
C ILE A 588 2.61 2.54 26.96
N ASP A 589 3.39 3.58 26.69
CA ASP A 589 4.74 3.43 26.18
C ASP A 589 5.80 3.43 27.31
N ASP A 590 7.04 3.06 26.96
CA ASP A 590 8.18 3.06 27.89
C ASP A 590 8.66 4.49 28.26
N SER A 591 8.13 5.51 27.58
CA SER A 591 8.43 6.92 27.86
C SER A 591 7.61 7.48 29.02
N GLY A 592 6.49 6.83 29.35
CA GLY A 592 5.50 7.29 30.31
C GLY A 592 4.33 8.03 29.65
N GLU A 593 4.19 7.99 28.33
CA GLU A 593 2.99 8.47 27.64
C GLU A 593 1.89 7.40 27.72
N VAL A 594 0.72 7.82 28.22
CA VAL A 594 -0.48 6.98 28.30
C VAL A 594 -1.52 7.55 27.34
N SER A 595 -1.89 6.76 26.34
CA SER A 595 -2.93 7.07 25.36
C SER A 595 -4.23 6.35 25.73
N ILE A 596 -5.29 7.11 25.96
CA ILE A 596 -6.64 6.61 26.32
C ILE A 596 -7.56 6.89 25.13
N ALA A 597 -8.05 5.83 24.48
CA ALA A 597 -8.92 5.92 23.31
C ALA A 597 -10.32 5.37 23.61
N VAL A 598 -11.35 6.20 23.43
CA VAL A 598 -12.74 5.84 23.71
C VAL A 598 -13.72 6.72 22.93
N ASN A 599 -14.89 6.18 22.60
CA ASN A 599 -15.89 6.87 21.76
C ASN A 599 -16.84 7.77 22.56
N ASN A 600 -16.74 7.83 23.89
CA ASN A 600 -17.60 8.67 24.72
C ASN A 600 -16.83 9.34 25.87
N ALA A 601 -17.23 10.56 26.22
CA ALA A 601 -16.57 11.36 27.25
C ALA A 601 -16.62 10.71 28.65
N LYS A 602 -17.70 9.98 28.96
CA LYS A 602 -17.87 9.31 30.27
C LYS A 602 -16.79 8.25 30.51
N GLY A 603 -16.52 7.40 29.52
CA GLY A 603 -15.47 6.38 29.57
C GLY A 603 -14.08 7.02 29.69
N ARG A 604 -13.83 8.11 28.97
CA ARG A 604 -12.58 8.88 29.06
C ARG A 604 -12.35 9.37 30.49
N ASP A 605 -13.38 9.97 31.09
CA ASP A 605 -13.28 10.57 32.41
C ASP A 605 -13.11 9.51 33.51
N ILE A 606 -13.74 8.34 33.37
CA ILE A 606 -13.51 7.18 34.23
C ILE A 606 -12.05 6.74 34.16
N ALA A 607 -11.53 6.50 32.95
CA ALA A 607 -10.14 6.08 32.76
C ALA A 607 -9.14 7.11 33.30
N LEU A 608 -9.33 8.40 32.97
CA LEU A 608 -8.48 9.48 33.47
C LEU A 608 -8.51 9.57 34.99
N THR A 609 -9.68 9.44 35.62
CA THR A 609 -9.82 9.53 37.08
C THR A 609 -9.12 8.37 37.76
N MET A 610 -9.28 7.15 37.24
CA MET A 610 -8.59 5.98 37.76
C MET A 610 -7.07 6.10 37.63
N ILE A 611 -6.58 6.49 36.45
CA ILE A 611 -5.13 6.66 36.24
C ILE A 611 -4.59 7.78 37.12
N LYS A 612 -5.28 8.92 37.20
CA LYS A 612 -4.91 10.03 38.10
C LYS A 612 -4.86 9.58 39.56
N SER A 613 -5.82 8.77 40.01
CA SER A 613 -5.84 8.25 41.38
C SER A 613 -4.64 7.36 41.70
N ILE A 614 -4.11 6.63 40.71
CA ILE A 614 -2.95 5.74 40.86
C ILE A 614 -1.65 6.54 40.90
N ILE A 615 -1.52 7.56 40.03
CA ILE A 615 -0.32 8.40 39.93
C ILE A 615 -0.25 9.48 41.00
N SER A 616 -1.40 9.88 41.58
CA SER A 616 -1.43 10.84 42.68
C SER A 616 -0.61 10.31 43.85
N ASP A 617 0.51 10.97 44.11
CA ASP A 617 1.27 10.71 45.32
C ASP A 617 0.54 11.26 46.54
N LEU A 618 0.68 10.57 47.67
CA LEU A 618 0.18 11.05 48.94
C LEU A 618 1.06 12.23 49.36
N GLU A 619 0.54 13.44 49.24
CA GLU A 619 1.25 14.65 49.64
C GLU A 619 1.34 14.73 51.16
N VAL A 620 2.55 14.95 51.68
CA VAL A 620 2.76 15.21 53.11
C VAL A 620 2.08 16.52 53.46
N GLY A 621 1.13 16.48 54.39
CA GLY A 621 0.27 17.60 54.73
C GLY A 621 -1.18 17.43 54.29
N SER A 622 -1.47 16.55 53.33
CA SER A 622 -2.82 16.37 52.81
C SER A 622 -3.64 15.36 53.61
N ILE A 623 -4.95 15.60 53.68
CA ILE A 623 -5.92 14.76 54.38
C ILE A 623 -6.63 13.87 53.37
N TYR A 624 -6.72 12.59 53.68
CA TYR A 624 -7.37 11.60 52.85
C TYR A 624 -8.34 10.75 53.66
N GLN A 625 -9.37 10.23 52.99
CA GLN A 625 -10.24 9.20 53.54
C GLN A 625 -9.68 7.83 53.16
N GLY A 626 -9.54 6.93 54.13
CA GLY A 626 -9.00 5.59 53.91
C GLY A 626 -9.77 4.52 54.68
N LYS A 627 -9.54 3.25 54.33
CA LYS A 627 -10.17 2.11 54.98
C LYS A 627 -9.14 1.33 55.79
N VAL A 628 -9.47 0.96 57.02
CA VAL A 628 -8.60 0.12 57.86
C VAL A 628 -8.46 -1.26 57.21
N ALA A 629 -7.27 -1.57 56.70
CA ALA A 629 -6.99 -2.84 56.03
C ALA A 629 -6.58 -3.92 57.03
N LYS A 630 -5.77 -3.56 58.02
CA LYS A 630 -5.28 -4.50 59.03
C LYS A 630 -4.90 -3.78 60.32
N ILE A 631 -5.29 -4.33 61.46
CA ILE A 631 -4.89 -3.82 62.78
C ILE A 631 -3.70 -4.62 63.32
N VAL A 632 -2.73 -3.93 63.93
CA VAL A 632 -1.56 -4.52 64.59
C VAL A 632 -1.35 -3.88 65.96
N ASP A 633 -0.57 -4.52 66.84
CA ASP A 633 -0.42 -4.06 68.23
C ASP A 633 0.13 -2.62 68.35
N PHE A 634 0.91 -2.17 67.37
CA PHE A 634 1.52 -0.84 67.36
C PHE A 634 0.79 0.19 66.46
N GLY A 635 -0.35 -0.15 65.86
CA GLY A 635 -1.05 0.76 64.96
C GLY A 635 -2.08 0.10 64.04
N ALA A 636 -2.45 0.80 62.97
CA ALA A 636 -3.33 0.27 61.93
C ALA A 636 -2.79 0.62 60.54
N PHE A 637 -2.86 -0.34 59.63
CA PHE A 637 -2.65 -0.11 58.21
C PHE A 637 -3.96 0.37 57.59
N ILE A 638 -3.90 1.55 56.98
CA ILE A 638 -5.03 2.19 56.33
C ILE A 638 -4.69 2.27 54.84
N THR A 639 -5.55 1.71 54.01
CA THR A 639 -5.42 1.80 52.55
C THR A 639 -5.99 3.14 52.10
N ILE A 640 -5.15 3.95 51.45
CA ILE A 640 -5.49 5.26 50.90
C ILE A 640 -4.99 5.30 49.45
N GLY A 641 -5.87 5.58 48.49
CA GLY A 641 -5.48 5.64 47.07
C GLY A 641 -4.82 4.36 46.57
N GLY A 642 -5.21 3.19 47.08
CA GLY A 642 -4.64 1.89 46.71
C GLY A 642 -3.29 1.55 47.35
N LYS A 643 -2.74 2.41 48.22
CA LYS A 643 -1.48 2.18 48.96
C LYS A 643 -1.75 2.00 50.46
N ASP A 644 -1.06 1.04 51.08
CA ASP A 644 -1.14 0.84 52.53
C ASP A 644 -0.17 1.76 53.27
N ALA A 645 -0.72 2.59 54.16
CA ALA A 645 0.03 3.51 55.00
C ALA A 645 -0.27 3.24 56.48
N LEU A 646 0.71 3.52 57.36
CA LEU A 646 0.63 3.16 58.77
C LEU A 646 0.23 4.37 59.60
N VAL A 647 -0.85 4.24 60.38
CA VAL A 647 -1.10 5.10 61.53
C VAL A 647 -0.52 4.41 62.76
N HIS A 648 0.38 5.07 63.47
CA HIS A 648 0.92 4.52 64.73
C HIS A 648 -0.11 4.70 65.86
N ILE A 649 -0.12 3.81 66.86
CA ILE A 649 -1.08 3.89 67.99
C ILE A 649 -1.07 5.24 68.70
N SER A 650 0.10 5.90 68.75
CA SER A 650 0.26 7.25 69.31
C SER A 650 -0.35 8.36 68.48
N GLU A 651 -0.83 8.08 67.27
CA GLU A 651 -1.39 9.03 66.30
C GLU A 651 -2.88 8.80 66.01
N ILE A 652 -3.56 7.96 66.81
CA ILE A 652 -4.98 7.59 66.61
C ILE A 652 -5.95 8.53 67.36
N VAL A 653 -5.78 8.74 68.67
CA VAL A 653 -6.72 9.54 69.49
C VAL A 653 -6.05 10.64 70.32
N LYS A 654 -6.52 11.89 70.20
CA LYS A 654 -6.01 13.05 70.94
C LYS A 654 -6.41 12.97 72.43
N GLY A 655 -5.51 13.40 73.33
CA GLY A 655 -5.81 13.54 74.77
C GLY A 655 -5.82 12.27 75.64
N ARG A 656 -5.67 11.06 75.07
CA ARG A 656 -5.51 9.82 75.85
C ARG A 656 -4.53 8.83 75.20
N ARG A 657 -3.84 8.05 76.02
CA ARG A 657 -3.02 6.92 75.56
C ARG A 657 -3.93 5.70 75.41
N LEU A 658 -3.84 5.04 74.27
CA LEU A 658 -4.55 3.78 74.00
C LEU A 658 -3.64 2.61 74.35
N ASP A 659 -4.19 1.61 75.03
CA ASP A 659 -3.49 0.34 75.28
C ASP A 659 -3.70 -0.63 74.12
N LYS A 660 -4.85 -0.60 73.44
CA LYS A 660 -5.13 -1.38 72.23
C LYS A 660 -5.80 -0.56 71.12
N VAL A 661 -5.36 -0.76 69.89
CA VAL A 661 -5.94 -0.09 68.69
C VAL A 661 -7.40 -0.52 68.43
N THR A 662 -7.75 -1.75 68.79
CA THR A 662 -9.08 -2.34 68.62
C THR A 662 -10.17 -1.67 69.47
N GLU A 663 -9.80 -0.81 70.42
CA GLU A 663 -10.76 -0.04 71.23
C GLU A 663 -11.46 1.05 70.41
N VAL A 664 -10.87 1.46 69.29
CA VAL A 664 -11.30 2.64 68.52
C VAL A 664 -11.38 2.40 67.02
N LEU A 665 -10.71 1.35 66.52
CA LEU A 665 -10.72 0.98 65.11
C LEU A 665 -11.18 -0.47 64.94
N SER A 666 -11.99 -0.72 63.92
CA SER A 666 -12.32 -2.05 63.40
C SER A 666 -11.75 -2.24 62.00
N GLU A 667 -11.34 -3.46 61.65
CA GLU A 667 -10.96 -3.76 60.27
C GLU A 667 -12.14 -3.50 59.32
N GLY A 668 -11.86 -2.82 58.22
CA GLY A 668 -12.84 -2.36 57.26
C GLY A 668 -13.53 -1.03 57.59
N GLN A 669 -13.23 -0.38 58.71
CA GLN A 669 -13.76 0.94 59.05
C GLN A 669 -13.17 2.05 58.16
N SER A 670 -14.01 2.98 57.70
CA SER A 670 -13.57 4.19 56.99
C SER A 670 -13.18 5.30 57.97
N VAL A 671 -12.03 5.92 57.78
CA VAL A 671 -11.46 6.94 58.67
C VAL A 671 -10.77 8.06 57.88
N TRP A 672 -10.67 9.25 58.48
CA TRP A 672 -9.95 10.39 57.92
C TRP A 672 -8.54 10.48 58.51
N VAL A 673 -7.54 10.70 57.65
CA VAL A 673 -6.13 10.64 58.04
C VAL A 673 -5.30 11.68 57.30
N LYS A 674 -4.43 12.38 58.03
CA LYS A 674 -3.43 13.29 57.47
C LYS A 674 -2.13 12.56 57.23
N VAL A 675 -1.51 12.75 56.07
CA VAL A 675 -0.16 12.23 55.82
C VAL A 675 0.84 13.16 56.50
N VAL A 676 1.56 12.65 57.50
CA VAL A 676 2.49 13.45 58.33
C VAL A 676 3.97 13.24 57.95
N GLY A 677 4.26 12.25 57.11
CA GLY A 677 5.62 12.04 56.60
C GLY A 677 5.78 10.70 55.89
N PHE A 678 7.02 10.40 55.53
CA PHE A 678 7.40 9.14 54.88
C PHE A 678 8.64 8.56 55.59
N ASP A 679 8.59 7.28 55.95
CA ASP A 679 9.68 6.61 56.68
C ASP A 679 9.77 5.13 56.29
N LYS A 680 10.98 4.62 56.10
CA LYS A 680 11.27 3.22 55.72
C LYS A 680 10.36 2.64 54.61
N GLY A 681 10.06 3.45 53.60
CA GLY A 681 9.27 3.02 52.44
C GLY A 681 7.74 3.01 52.64
N LYS A 682 7.22 3.53 53.75
CA LYS A 682 5.76 3.66 53.99
C LYS A 682 5.39 5.07 54.47
N PHE A 683 4.22 5.56 54.06
CA PHE A 683 3.68 6.82 54.53
C PHE A 683 3.22 6.69 56.00
N LYS A 684 3.56 7.71 56.81
CA LYS A 684 3.08 7.88 58.18
C LYS A 684 1.82 8.71 58.17
N LEU A 685 0.79 8.21 58.83
CA LEU A 685 -0.51 8.87 58.95
C LEU A 685 -0.75 9.35 60.39
N SER A 686 -1.58 10.38 60.53
CA SER A 686 -2.15 10.81 61.80
C SER A 686 -3.65 11.01 61.68
N MET A 687 -4.42 10.39 62.59
CA MET A 687 -5.85 10.63 62.78
C MET A 687 -6.09 11.77 63.77
N LYS A 688 -5.13 12.09 64.65
CA LYS A 688 -5.26 13.17 65.65
C LYS A 688 -5.25 14.56 65.04
N ALA A 689 -4.60 14.71 63.90
CA ALA A 689 -4.52 15.97 63.16
C ALA A 689 -5.81 16.28 62.39
N VAL A 690 -6.79 15.37 62.38
CA VAL A 690 -7.99 15.46 61.54
C VAL A 690 -9.23 15.19 62.36
N ASP A 691 -10.22 16.07 62.21
CA ASP A 691 -11.54 15.84 62.76
C ASP A 691 -12.25 14.72 61.98
N GLN A 692 -12.66 13.66 62.67
CA GLN A 692 -13.17 12.46 62.04
C GLN A 692 -14.62 12.60 61.52
N GLU A 693 -15.36 13.63 61.95
CA GLU A 693 -16.72 13.91 61.47
C GLU A 693 -16.70 14.83 60.25
N THR A 694 -15.82 15.83 60.25
CA THR A 694 -15.77 16.88 59.22
C THR A 694 -14.66 16.69 58.17
N GLY A 695 -13.66 15.84 58.45
CA GLY A 695 -12.51 15.63 57.58
C GLY A 695 -11.57 16.84 57.46
N GLN A 696 -11.73 17.85 58.32
CA GLN A 696 -10.91 19.06 58.34
C GLN A 696 -9.70 18.92 59.25
N GLU A 697 -8.63 19.64 58.93
CA GLU A 697 -7.46 19.70 59.80
C GLU A 697 -7.80 20.42 61.11
N ILE A 698 -7.40 19.83 62.22
CA ILE A 698 -7.53 20.46 63.53
C ILE A 698 -6.37 21.46 63.69
N ILE A 699 -6.60 22.72 63.30
CA ILE A 699 -5.64 23.81 63.48
C ILE A 699 -5.64 24.22 64.95
N GLU A 700 -4.56 23.94 65.68
CA GLU A 700 -4.32 24.57 66.98
C GLU A 700 -3.85 26.01 66.75
N MET A 701 -4.66 26.99 67.13
CA MET A 701 -4.14 28.33 67.39
C MET A 701 -3.22 28.23 68.62
N ALA A 702 -1.98 28.69 68.45
CA ALA A 702 -0.90 28.64 69.43
C ALA A 702 -1.27 29.26 70.78
#